data_AF-A0A8H5WYC1-F1
#
_entry.id   AF-A0A8H5WYC1-F1
#
_cell.length_a   1.000
_cell.length_b   1.000
_cell.length_c   1.000
_cell.angle_alpha   90.00
_cell.angle_beta   90.00
_cell.angle_gamma   90.00
#
_symmetry.space_group_name_H-M   'P 1'
#
loop_
_entity.id
_entity.type
_entity.pdbx_description
1 polymer ?
#
loop_
_entity_poly.entity_id
_entity_poly.type
_entity_poly.pdbx_seq_one_letter_code
_entity_poly.pdbx_strand_id
1 'polypeptide(L)'
;MIGEEYGRISAWEEDPRSLARRKETTPCEYVDLSQRHLEPLLLRFASHNGFNVRFSTEVLKVESIQSHATDSAYMCTVYDDILKQEFKIRTKYLFGADGARSDIARQFNFDFLTQSPGPKACNVLFRADLVTHLTPGRRGGIHWIIQPDRALFPGVVAHLRVVRPWNEWVLVAFGGQGANPFEGLTTQSHELVDLIRQLVGVDSLDVEILTLDAWTVRESVAETYSKDDQTLFLLGDAAHRHPPNFGLGSNTCIQDAYNLAWKVAYVSKGWAGPGLLASYSQERQPVGADLVRESNNQIRQNAELFRVFGMMAPSAEGMKQVDQLSHATPEGSARRADLHAALEEKKQEFESLGLAHNHFYVSKAVFLDDEPGPRPELQGDPVVEVQISTYPGSRLPHAWIDKPNRLGMISTLDLAGKGSFCLLVGVDGSTWRSAAEAIKTATGIPISAVGIGQGQEYIDVYRRWYEKRGISDSGCVLVRPDRFVAWRSVGKPADCPWISRWTDVIPKYHWLKGTRAQYVHYLHQQYGPVVRVGPHEVDISDMAAVKEIHRVKDGYRKAPFYQNLVPNTNNLFNTLDVEFHRHHRRLLSSPLSESSLKSVEPTVDTYVKMAIASMKREMDQRGAADVAKFWLFMATDIIVGLSFGESFGILKHGKKNQYIIDLEGLAAKGSIRSTFPTLISIATKFPLPVFKETVAAAQRIKDYSAEAVARYKRDLASNPAAAKPMLFKKLFEAGEAGLSDDEIRAEAQAYIVAGSDTTATTLTYLIYSICSHADVRQKLVKELMGLPDDFGHSDIRELPYLNNIIDETLRLYAAAPSALPRVVPAGGAHLAGYFLPGDTIVSTQAWTLHRDPHVFPDPETWDPSRWEKGSKMMHDAVMPFGGGSRVCIGKHLARMELRLAAARFFRAFPNAKVSSIEGMSGEDMELRAYFLLTPKGGRCLIQLE
;
A
#
# COMPACT_ATOMS: atom_id res chain seq x y z
N MET A 1 18.49 56.48 -14.10
CA MET A 1 17.58 57.15 -13.15
C MET A 1 17.70 58.67 -13.34
N ILE A 2 16.93 59.46 -12.59
CA ILE A 2 16.53 60.88 -12.81
C ILE A 2 15.95 61.25 -14.20
N GLY A 3 16.41 60.65 -15.30
CA GLY A 3 15.88 60.84 -16.66
C GLY A 3 14.44 60.32 -16.86
N GLU A 4 14.01 60.23 -18.11
CA GLU A 4 12.64 59.87 -18.49
C GLU A 4 12.21 58.47 -17.98
N GLU A 5 10.90 58.28 -17.77
CA GLU A 5 10.31 57.01 -17.35
C GLU A 5 9.31 56.51 -18.39
N TYR A 6 9.73 55.53 -19.20
CA TYR A 6 8.90 55.00 -20.29
C TYR A 6 7.83 54.00 -19.86
N GLY A 7 7.89 53.48 -18.63
CA GLY A 7 6.94 52.51 -18.11
C GLY A 7 7.33 51.98 -16.74
N ARG A 8 6.36 51.35 -16.07
CA ARG A 8 6.52 50.69 -14.78
C ARG A 8 5.65 49.46 -14.72
N ILE A 9 6.19 48.39 -14.13
CA ILE A 9 5.48 47.12 -13.91
C ILE A 9 5.32 46.96 -12.40
N SER A 10 4.08 46.70 -11.96
CA SER A 10 3.78 46.39 -10.56
C SER A 10 4.30 44.99 -10.22
N ALA A 11 4.99 44.85 -9.09
CA ALA A 11 5.58 43.59 -8.66
C ALA A 11 5.13 43.19 -7.25
N TRP A 12 5.24 41.89 -6.93
CA TRP A 12 5.10 41.32 -5.57
C TRP A 12 4.04 42.01 -4.68
N GLU A 13 2.77 41.90 -5.07
CA GLU A 13 1.58 42.42 -4.37
C GLU A 13 1.21 43.90 -4.58
N GLU A 14 1.93 44.64 -5.42
CA GLU A 14 1.53 46.01 -5.81
C GLU A 14 0.25 46.05 -6.67
N ASP A 15 -0.01 45.03 -7.52
CA ASP A 15 -1.29 44.89 -8.23
C ASP A 15 -2.35 44.26 -7.30
N PRO A 16 -3.52 44.89 -7.09
CA PRO A 16 -4.57 44.36 -6.22
C PRO A 16 -5.04 42.94 -6.58
N ARG A 17 -4.95 42.53 -7.84
CA ARG A 17 -5.31 41.18 -8.31
C ARG A 17 -4.27 40.15 -7.86
N SER A 18 -2.99 40.50 -7.96
CA SER A 18 -1.86 39.68 -7.50
C SER A 18 -1.90 39.53 -5.97
N LEU A 19 -2.14 40.63 -5.24
CA LEU A 19 -2.35 40.64 -3.79
C LEU A 19 -3.51 39.72 -3.36
N ALA A 20 -4.65 39.78 -4.06
CA ALA A 20 -5.81 38.93 -3.76
C ALA A 20 -5.50 37.45 -3.98
N ARG A 21 -4.93 37.10 -5.15
CA ARG A 21 -4.53 35.73 -5.49
C ARG A 21 -3.55 35.15 -4.47
N ARG A 22 -2.53 35.92 -4.09
CA ARG A 22 -1.54 35.53 -3.07
C ARG A 22 -2.21 35.27 -1.72
N LYS A 23 -3.16 36.12 -1.28
CA LYS A 23 -3.97 35.91 -0.06
C LYS A 23 -4.86 34.67 -0.12
N GLU A 24 -5.31 34.25 -1.30
CA GLU A 24 -6.06 33.01 -1.47
C GLU A 24 -5.18 31.76 -1.51
N THR A 25 -3.92 31.89 -1.94
CA THR A 25 -2.97 30.79 -2.11
C THR A 25 -2.15 30.47 -0.84
N THR A 26 -1.75 31.48 -0.06
CA THR A 26 -0.81 31.31 1.05
C THR A 26 -1.02 32.34 2.18
N PRO A 27 -0.84 31.96 3.47
CA PRO A 27 -0.88 32.89 4.59
C PRO A 27 0.41 33.74 4.69
N CYS A 28 1.45 33.41 3.92
CA CYS A 28 2.72 34.13 3.89
C CYS A 28 2.65 35.33 2.93
N GLU A 29 3.58 36.27 3.11
CA GLU A 29 3.79 37.45 2.27
C GLU A 29 5.15 37.33 1.56
N TYR A 30 5.36 38.06 0.47
CA TYR A 30 6.70 38.19 -0.10
C TYR A 30 7.62 39.00 0.81
N VAL A 31 8.88 38.58 0.93
CA VAL A 31 9.92 39.28 1.69
C VAL A 31 11.20 39.30 0.86
N ASP A 32 11.75 40.48 0.59
CA ASP A 32 13.11 40.60 0.06
C ASP A 32 14.11 40.43 1.21
N LEU A 33 14.69 39.22 1.30
CA LEU A 33 15.71 38.88 2.27
C LEU A 33 16.91 38.27 1.53
N SER A 34 17.96 39.07 1.32
CA SER A 34 19.20 38.61 0.70
C SER A 34 19.81 37.39 1.42
N GLN A 35 20.41 36.47 0.67
CA GLN A 35 21.15 35.29 1.17
C GLN A 35 22.11 35.62 2.34
N ARG A 36 22.84 36.73 2.26
CA ARG A 36 23.73 37.28 3.32
C ARG A 36 23.08 37.37 4.72
N HIS A 37 21.76 37.51 4.80
CA HIS A 37 20.99 37.54 6.05
C HIS A 37 20.25 36.22 6.31
N LEU A 38 19.73 35.56 5.27
CA LEU A 38 19.00 34.29 5.38
C LEU A 38 19.90 33.12 5.81
N GLU A 39 21.07 32.95 5.20
CA GLU A 39 21.96 31.81 5.47
C GLU A 39 22.45 31.77 6.93
N PRO A 40 22.92 32.87 7.54
CA PRO A 40 23.28 32.88 8.97
C PRO A 40 22.10 32.56 9.89
N LEU A 41 20.86 32.92 9.52
CA LEU A 41 19.67 32.60 10.31
C LEU A 41 19.35 31.10 10.27
N LEU A 42 19.39 30.49 9.07
CA LEU A 42 19.21 29.05 8.89
C LEU A 42 20.31 28.24 9.59
N LEU A 43 21.57 28.66 9.41
CA LEU A 43 22.74 28.08 10.06
C LEU A 43 22.62 28.14 11.60
N ARG A 44 22.26 29.32 12.13
CA ARG A 44 22.07 29.51 13.57
C ARG A 44 20.99 28.56 14.08
N PHE A 45 19.84 28.49 13.39
CA PHE A 45 18.74 27.61 13.77
C PHE A 45 19.18 26.13 13.77
N ALA A 46 19.82 25.66 12.70
CA ALA A 46 20.31 24.28 12.59
C ALA A 46 21.30 23.94 13.74
N SER A 47 22.27 24.82 13.99
CA SER A 47 23.29 24.63 15.03
C SER A 47 22.68 24.60 16.44
N HIS A 48 21.69 25.47 16.73
CA HIS A 48 20.99 25.47 18.02
C HIS A 48 20.09 24.23 18.22
N ASN A 49 19.73 23.53 17.14
CA ASN A 49 18.95 22.29 17.17
C ASN A 49 19.84 21.02 16.99
N GLY A 50 21.13 21.12 17.28
CA GLY A 50 22.04 19.97 17.34
C GLY A 50 22.55 19.47 15.99
N PHE A 51 22.40 20.23 14.91
CA PHE A 51 23.04 19.91 13.63
C PHE A 51 24.52 20.33 13.68
N ASN A 52 25.43 19.37 13.51
CA ASN A 52 26.86 19.64 13.50
C ASN A 52 27.27 20.33 12.20
N VAL A 53 27.87 21.52 12.29
CA VAL A 53 28.37 22.28 11.13
C VAL A 53 29.86 22.55 11.27
N ARG A 54 30.58 22.42 10.16
CA ARG A 54 32.02 22.71 10.06
C ARG A 54 32.27 23.55 8.81
N PHE A 55 32.66 24.80 9.01
CA PHE A 55 33.16 25.68 7.94
C PHE A 55 34.65 25.48 7.74
N SER A 56 35.21 26.04 6.66
CA SER A 56 36.62 25.85 6.29
C SER A 56 37.01 24.37 6.25
N THR A 57 36.15 23.56 5.63
CA THR A 57 36.36 22.13 5.41
C THR A 57 35.88 21.78 4.01
N GLU A 58 36.78 21.28 3.17
CA GLU A 58 36.52 20.94 1.77
C GLU A 58 36.39 19.42 1.59
N VAL A 59 35.48 18.98 0.72
CA VAL A 59 35.35 17.55 0.35
C VAL A 59 36.24 17.27 -0.85
N LEU A 60 37.39 16.63 -0.62
CA LEU A 60 38.36 16.33 -1.69
C LEU A 60 37.94 15.14 -2.56
N LYS A 61 37.41 14.09 -1.93
CA LYS A 61 37.05 12.83 -2.59
C LYS A 61 35.94 12.12 -1.84
N VAL A 62 34.99 11.52 -2.56
CA VAL A 62 34.02 10.59 -1.97
C VAL A 62 34.08 9.25 -2.66
N GLU A 63 34.09 8.18 -1.85
CA GLU A 63 34.20 6.80 -2.31
C GLU A 63 32.99 6.00 -1.80
N SER A 64 32.30 5.29 -2.67
CA SER A 64 31.28 4.32 -2.26
C SER A 64 31.96 3.10 -1.65
N ILE A 65 31.46 2.63 -0.50
CA ILE A 65 31.99 1.48 0.22
C ILE A 65 30.89 0.41 0.38
N GLN A 66 31.15 -0.78 -0.16
CA GLN A 66 30.28 -1.93 0.08
C GLN A 66 30.39 -2.36 1.55
N SER A 67 29.26 -2.36 2.26
CA SER A 67 29.16 -2.91 3.61
C SER A 67 28.91 -4.42 3.55
N HIS A 68 29.26 -5.16 4.62
CA HIS A 68 29.00 -6.61 4.71
C HIS A 68 27.51 -6.99 4.86
N ALA A 69 26.62 -6.00 4.88
CA ALA A 69 25.20 -6.14 4.61
C ALA A 69 24.78 -5.14 3.50
N THR A 70 23.64 -5.40 2.85
CA THR A 70 23.13 -4.79 1.60
C THR A 70 22.90 -3.26 1.56
N ASP A 71 23.43 -2.51 2.51
CA ASP A 71 23.34 -1.04 2.58
C ASP A 71 24.59 -0.38 1.96
N SER A 72 24.37 0.48 0.96
CA SER A 72 25.39 1.42 0.47
C SER A 72 25.79 2.43 1.56
N ALA A 73 27.07 2.79 1.58
CA ALA A 73 27.61 3.85 2.43
C ALA A 73 28.77 4.55 1.71
N TYR A 74 29.14 5.74 2.21
CA TYR A 74 30.18 6.58 1.62
C TYR A 74 31.30 6.88 2.61
N MET A 75 32.51 6.96 2.08
CA MET A 75 33.68 7.50 2.76
C MET A 75 34.06 8.83 2.10
N CYS A 76 33.84 9.93 2.81
CA CYS A 76 34.21 11.28 2.38
C CYS A 76 35.59 11.61 2.95
N THR A 77 36.57 11.81 2.08
CA THR A 77 37.88 12.36 2.42
C THR A 77 37.78 13.87 2.39
N VAL A 78 38.06 14.52 3.52
CA VAL A 78 37.87 15.96 3.72
C VAL A 78 39.15 16.62 4.22
N TYR A 79 39.38 17.87 3.80
CA TYR A 79 40.51 18.68 4.23
C TYR A 79 40.03 19.82 5.12
N ASP A 80 40.62 19.93 6.31
CA ASP A 80 40.33 21.02 7.25
C ASP A 80 41.32 22.17 7.03
N ASP A 81 40.80 23.31 6.60
CA ASP A 81 41.61 24.48 6.26
C ASP A 81 42.15 25.23 7.48
N ILE A 82 41.64 24.97 8.68
CA ILE A 82 42.09 25.57 9.94
C ILE A 82 43.18 24.69 10.56
N LEU A 83 42.95 23.37 10.60
CA LEU A 83 43.86 22.39 11.18
C LEU A 83 44.93 21.90 10.18
N LYS A 84 44.80 22.26 8.89
CA LYS A 84 45.69 21.88 7.78
C LYS A 84 45.94 20.37 7.68
N GLN A 85 44.90 19.57 7.91
CA GLN A 85 44.95 18.11 7.92
C GLN A 85 43.80 17.48 7.11
N GLU A 86 44.07 16.32 6.52
CA GLU A 86 43.05 15.46 5.93
C GLU A 86 42.47 14.51 7.00
N PHE A 87 41.16 14.28 6.97
CA PHE A 87 40.52 13.19 7.71
C PHE A 87 39.35 12.60 6.92
N LYS A 88 38.77 11.50 7.41
CA LYS A 88 37.69 10.78 6.72
C LYS A 88 36.41 10.73 7.54
N ILE A 89 35.29 10.97 6.86
CA ILE A 89 33.93 10.92 7.41
C ILE A 89 33.18 9.77 6.73
N ARG A 90 32.67 8.81 7.51
CA ARG A 90 31.77 7.77 6.99
C ARG A 90 30.33 8.21 7.16
N THR A 91 29.53 8.14 6.08
CA THR A 91 28.08 8.44 6.11
C THR A 91 27.28 7.34 5.39
N LYS A 92 25.99 7.20 5.74
CA LYS A 92 25.03 6.37 4.98
C LYS A 92 24.40 7.14 3.82
N TYR A 93 24.18 8.44 3.99
CA TYR A 93 23.54 9.30 2.99
C TYR A 93 24.48 10.44 2.61
N LEU A 94 24.55 10.76 1.31
CA LEU A 94 25.32 11.90 0.80
C LEU A 94 24.39 12.91 0.11
N PHE A 95 24.53 14.17 0.48
CA PHE A 95 23.73 15.28 -0.03
C PHE A 95 24.65 16.29 -0.74
N GLY A 96 24.69 16.22 -2.07
CA GLY A 96 25.35 17.20 -2.93
C GLY A 96 24.55 18.50 -2.99
N ALA A 97 24.82 19.39 -2.03
CA ALA A 97 24.33 20.76 -1.97
C ALA A 97 25.47 21.77 -2.18
N ASP A 98 26.45 21.39 -3.02
CA ASP A 98 27.74 22.04 -3.27
C ASP A 98 27.73 23.00 -4.48
N GLY A 99 26.54 23.44 -4.90
CA GLY A 99 26.36 24.57 -5.81
C GLY A 99 26.57 24.27 -7.30
N ALA A 100 26.56 25.34 -8.11
CA ALA A 100 26.53 25.27 -9.58
C ALA A 100 27.75 24.63 -10.27
N ARG A 101 28.80 24.28 -9.51
CA ARG A 101 29.99 23.55 -10.00
C ARG A 101 30.17 22.17 -9.37
N SER A 102 29.14 21.67 -8.68
CA SER A 102 29.09 20.45 -7.86
C SER A 102 30.13 19.39 -8.21
N ASP A 103 31.05 19.20 -7.27
CA ASP A 103 32.09 18.18 -7.31
C ASP A 103 31.49 16.80 -7.03
N ILE A 104 30.45 16.73 -6.19
CA ILE A 104 29.67 15.50 -5.97
C ILE A 104 29.03 15.02 -7.28
N ALA A 105 28.38 15.92 -8.03
CA ALA A 105 27.78 15.59 -9.31
C ALA A 105 28.81 15.07 -10.33
N ARG A 106 30.02 15.66 -10.34
CA ARG A 106 31.13 15.22 -11.21
C ARG A 106 31.70 13.86 -10.78
N GLN A 107 31.98 13.65 -9.49
CA GLN A 107 32.59 12.41 -8.98
C GLN A 107 31.70 11.18 -9.19
N PHE A 108 30.37 11.35 -9.16
CA PHE A 108 29.39 10.28 -9.42
C PHE A 108 28.77 10.32 -10.83
N ASN A 109 29.39 11.06 -11.75
CA ASN A 109 28.99 11.16 -13.16
C ASN A 109 27.47 11.37 -13.34
N PHE A 110 26.89 12.38 -12.69
CA PHE A 110 25.49 12.74 -12.93
C PHE A 110 25.31 13.30 -14.34
N ASP A 111 24.26 12.84 -15.00
CA ASP A 111 23.87 13.24 -16.35
C ASP A 111 23.02 14.51 -16.29
N PHE A 112 23.28 15.47 -17.19
CA PHE A 112 22.61 16.79 -17.20
C PHE A 112 22.08 17.13 -18.59
N LEU A 113 20.77 17.38 -18.67
CA LEU A 113 20.13 18.06 -19.79
C LEU A 113 20.66 19.50 -19.83
N THR A 114 21.59 19.78 -20.73
CA THR A 114 22.32 21.05 -20.79
C THR A 114 22.30 21.61 -22.20
N GLN A 115 21.84 22.86 -22.34
CA GLN A 115 21.97 23.63 -23.57
C GLN A 115 23.32 24.37 -23.61
N SER A 116 23.67 24.91 -24.78
CA SER A 116 24.86 25.75 -24.95
C SER A 116 24.92 26.88 -23.92
N PRO A 117 26.10 27.20 -23.34
CA PRO A 117 26.23 28.28 -22.36
C PRO A 117 25.70 29.61 -22.91
N GLY A 118 24.91 30.31 -22.10
CA GLY A 118 24.40 31.64 -22.43
C GLY A 118 25.45 32.74 -22.23
N PRO A 119 25.05 34.01 -22.39
CA PRO A 119 25.97 35.15 -22.25
C PRO A 119 26.60 35.22 -20.86
N LYS A 120 27.80 35.79 -20.79
CA LYS A 120 28.40 36.22 -19.53
C LYS A 120 27.76 37.53 -19.06
N ALA A 121 27.62 37.65 -17.75
CA ALA A 121 27.15 38.85 -17.08
C ALA A 121 28.08 39.16 -15.91
N CYS A 122 28.05 40.40 -15.43
CA CYS A 122 28.79 40.81 -14.24
C CYS A 122 27.88 41.57 -13.29
N ASN A 123 27.89 41.15 -12.03
CA ASN A 123 27.26 41.87 -10.93
C ASN A 123 28.32 42.79 -10.30
N VAL A 124 28.01 44.07 -10.15
CA VAL A 124 28.84 45.04 -9.43
C VAL A 124 28.05 45.49 -8.20
N LEU A 125 28.45 45.04 -7.02
CA LEU A 125 27.88 45.50 -5.76
C LEU A 125 28.52 46.84 -5.39
N PHE A 126 27.72 47.84 -5.08
CA PHE A 126 28.21 49.17 -4.71
C PHE A 126 27.36 49.84 -3.63
N ARG A 127 27.95 50.84 -2.97
CA ARG A 127 27.28 51.73 -2.03
C ARG A 127 27.18 53.13 -2.63
N ALA A 128 25.99 53.71 -2.63
CA ALA A 128 25.69 55.08 -3.05
C ALA A 128 24.35 55.48 -2.44
N ASP A 129 24.26 56.62 -1.77
CA ASP A 129 23.00 57.11 -1.20
C ASP A 129 22.14 57.78 -2.27
N LEU A 130 21.03 57.14 -2.65
CA LEU A 130 20.07 57.65 -3.62
C LEU A 130 18.78 58.18 -2.96
N VAL A 131 18.69 58.26 -1.62
CA VAL A 131 17.44 58.62 -0.92
C VAL A 131 16.94 60.03 -1.25
N THR A 132 17.88 60.97 -1.44
CA THR A 132 17.66 62.38 -1.81
C THR A 132 17.46 62.58 -3.32
N HIS A 133 18.03 61.69 -4.14
CA HIS A 133 17.99 61.76 -5.60
C HIS A 133 16.76 61.06 -6.20
N LEU A 134 16.14 60.12 -5.47
CA LEU A 134 14.93 59.40 -5.89
C LEU A 134 13.71 59.82 -5.07
N THR A 135 12.82 60.57 -5.72
CA THR A 135 11.52 60.94 -5.13
C THR A 135 10.73 59.68 -4.76
N PRO A 136 9.86 59.72 -3.73
CA PRO A 136 9.11 58.54 -3.29
C PRO A 136 8.35 57.84 -4.41
N GLY A 137 7.80 58.61 -5.35
CA GLY A 137 7.10 58.11 -6.53
C GLY A 137 7.96 57.40 -7.57
N ARG A 138 9.30 57.48 -7.53
CA ARG A 138 10.23 56.83 -8.50
C ARG A 138 11.11 55.74 -7.87
N ARG A 139 10.85 55.40 -6.61
CA ARG A 139 11.46 54.28 -5.90
C ARG A 139 10.86 52.96 -6.42
N GLY A 140 11.71 51.95 -6.56
CA GLY A 140 11.37 50.62 -7.08
C GLY A 140 12.47 49.63 -6.75
N GLY A 141 12.16 48.32 -6.78
CA GLY A 141 13.13 47.27 -6.43
C GLY A 141 14.20 47.03 -7.50
N ILE A 142 13.83 47.18 -8.78
CA ILE A 142 14.70 46.99 -9.94
C ILE A 142 14.44 48.11 -10.95
N HIS A 143 15.50 48.82 -11.35
CA HIS A 143 15.47 49.87 -12.37
C HIS A 143 16.22 49.39 -13.61
N TRP A 144 15.49 49.16 -14.71
CA TRP A 144 16.07 48.86 -16.01
C TRP A 144 16.48 50.17 -16.69
N ILE A 145 17.75 50.28 -17.11
CA ILE A 145 18.32 51.52 -17.63
C ILE A 145 18.74 51.33 -19.09
N ILE A 146 18.13 52.15 -19.93
CA ILE A 146 18.13 52.02 -21.39
C ILE A 146 18.78 53.28 -21.97
N GLN A 147 19.92 53.10 -22.63
CA GLN A 147 20.74 54.17 -23.21
C GLN A 147 21.41 53.62 -24.49
N PRO A 148 20.75 53.68 -25.66
CA PRO A 148 21.31 53.17 -26.92
C PRO A 148 22.58 53.89 -27.38
N ASP A 149 22.81 55.11 -26.90
CA ASP A 149 23.93 56.01 -27.20
C ASP A 149 25.01 56.06 -26.12
N ARG A 150 25.02 55.13 -25.15
CA ARG A 150 25.97 55.17 -24.05
C ARG A 150 27.42 55.17 -24.52
N ALA A 151 28.15 56.24 -24.20
CA ALA A 151 29.56 56.41 -24.54
C ALA A 151 30.51 55.49 -23.75
N LEU A 152 30.25 55.26 -22.45
CA LEU A 152 31.00 54.34 -21.61
C LEU A 152 30.37 52.95 -21.69
N PHE A 153 31.13 51.92 -22.07
CA PHE A 153 30.62 50.55 -22.26
C PHE A 153 29.41 50.46 -23.21
N PRO A 154 29.58 50.82 -24.50
CA PRO A 154 28.51 50.82 -25.49
C PRO A 154 27.86 49.44 -25.65
N GLY A 155 26.53 49.41 -25.78
CA GLY A 155 25.76 48.17 -25.92
C GLY A 155 25.54 47.38 -24.62
N VAL A 156 26.06 47.82 -23.47
CA VAL A 156 25.81 47.15 -22.19
C VAL A 156 24.38 47.41 -21.71
N VAL A 157 23.58 46.35 -21.58
CA VAL A 157 22.30 46.44 -20.85
C VAL A 157 22.61 46.46 -19.35
N ALA A 158 22.07 47.44 -18.65
CA ALA A 158 22.27 47.65 -17.22
C ALA A 158 20.93 47.68 -16.48
N HIS A 159 20.81 46.91 -15.39
CA HIS A 159 19.77 47.13 -14.40
C HIS A 159 20.35 47.30 -13.00
N LEU A 160 19.83 48.29 -12.27
CA LEU A 160 20.19 48.57 -10.87
C LEU A 160 19.12 47.95 -9.97
N ARG A 161 19.50 47.02 -9.11
CA ARG A 161 18.61 46.37 -8.13
C ARG A 161 19.02 46.78 -6.72
N VAL A 162 18.04 47.18 -5.90
CA VAL A 162 18.30 47.59 -4.52
C VAL A 162 18.65 46.37 -3.66
N VAL A 163 19.68 46.48 -2.83
CA VAL A 163 20.10 45.46 -1.84
C VAL A 163 19.77 45.91 -0.42
N ARG A 164 19.98 47.21 -0.14
CA ARG A 164 19.46 47.89 1.06
C ARG A 164 18.89 49.25 0.66
N PRO A 165 17.58 49.51 0.87
CA PRO A 165 16.97 50.78 0.50
C PRO A 165 17.53 51.93 1.37
N TRP A 166 18.15 52.98 0.83
CA TRP A 166 18.43 53.30 -0.58
C TRP A 166 19.93 53.53 -0.82
N ASN A 167 20.77 52.74 -0.13
CA ASN A 167 22.20 52.96 0.01
C ASN A 167 23.11 51.83 -0.52
N GLU A 168 22.63 50.59 -0.63
CA GLU A 168 23.40 49.44 -1.15
C GLU A 168 22.66 48.86 -2.37
N TRP A 169 23.38 48.70 -3.48
CA TRP A 169 22.83 48.44 -4.80
C TRP A 169 23.69 47.42 -5.55
N VAL A 170 23.07 46.64 -6.44
CA VAL A 170 23.79 45.81 -7.40
C VAL A 170 23.45 46.24 -8.82
N LEU A 171 24.48 46.58 -9.59
CA LEU A 171 24.39 46.71 -11.05
C LEU A 171 24.57 45.31 -11.64
N VAL A 172 23.60 44.83 -12.41
CA VAL A 172 23.75 43.65 -13.25
C VAL A 172 23.93 44.13 -14.69
N ALA A 173 25.07 43.77 -15.29
CA ALA A 173 25.46 44.18 -16.62
C ALA A 173 25.63 42.97 -17.54
N PHE A 174 25.13 43.08 -18.77
CA PHE A 174 25.34 42.11 -19.86
C PHE A 174 26.19 42.74 -20.95
N GLY A 175 27.24 42.05 -21.39
CA GLY A 175 28.14 42.53 -22.44
C GLY A 175 27.63 42.24 -23.85
N GLY A 176 28.00 43.11 -24.79
CA GLY A 176 27.77 42.86 -26.22
C GLY A 176 28.41 41.54 -26.67
N GLN A 177 27.72 40.82 -27.56
CA GLN A 177 28.15 39.51 -28.09
C GLN A 177 28.46 38.42 -27.03
N GLY A 178 27.93 38.56 -25.80
CA GLY A 178 28.01 37.53 -24.76
C GLY A 178 29.31 37.48 -23.95
N ALA A 179 30.23 38.43 -24.17
CA ALA A 179 31.43 38.60 -23.35
C ALA A 179 31.09 39.20 -21.96
N ASN A 180 32.03 39.09 -21.01
CA ASN A 180 31.94 39.81 -19.74
C ASN A 180 32.10 41.32 -20.02
N PRO A 181 31.13 42.18 -19.63
CA PRO A 181 31.21 43.62 -19.91
C PRO A 181 32.36 44.34 -19.18
N PHE A 182 32.88 43.75 -18.09
CA PHE A 182 33.87 44.36 -17.20
C PHE A 182 35.13 43.50 -17.07
N GLU A 183 35.49 42.74 -18.12
CA GLU A 183 36.70 41.90 -18.14
C GLU A 183 37.95 42.76 -17.88
N GLY A 184 38.76 42.38 -16.89
CA GLY A 184 39.98 43.09 -16.50
C GLY A 184 39.79 44.28 -15.55
N LEU A 185 38.56 44.67 -15.21
CA LEU A 185 38.29 45.72 -14.21
C LEU A 185 38.32 45.19 -12.77
N THR A 186 38.50 46.10 -11.82
CA THR A 186 38.58 45.79 -10.38
C THR A 186 37.69 46.73 -9.57
N THR A 187 37.56 46.51 -8.26
CA THR A 187 36.83 47.43 -7.36
C THR A 187 37.47 48.83 -7.26
N GLN A 188 38.69 49.01 -7.77
CA GLN A 188 39.39 50.31 -7.81
C GLN A 188 39.30 51.00 -9.18
N SER A 189 38.61 50.40 -10.17
CA SER A 189 38.45 50.96 -11.52
C SER A 189 37.47 52.14 -11.51
N HIS A 190 37.97 53.37 -11.70
CA HIS A 190 37.16 54.59 -11.76
C HIS A 190 36.09 54.55 -12.86
N GLU A 191 36.33 53.81 -13.94
CA GLU A 191 35.40 53.62 -15.06
C GLU A 191 34.05 53.04 -14.61
N LEU A 192 34.03 52.24 -13.53
CA LEU A 192 32.79 51.69 -12.94
C LEU A 192 32.02 52.74 -12.15
N VAL A 193 32.73 53.63 -11.45
CA VAL A 193 32.14 54.75 -10.71
C VAL A 193 31.49 55.73 -11.70
N ASP A 194 32.18 56.05 -12.80
CA ASP A 194 31.67 56.96 -13.82
C ASP A 194 30.50 56.33 -14.61
N LEU A 195 30.53 55.01 -14.86
CA LEU A 195 29.37 54.28 -15.38
C LEU A 195 28.17 54.38 -14.43
N ILE A 196 28.35 54.17 -13.12
CA ILE A 196 27.25 54.26 -12.15
C ILE A 196 26.70 55.69 -12.07
N ARG A 197 27.56 56.71 -12.09
CA ARG A 197 27.16 58.13 -12.19
C ARG A 197 26.30 58.39 -13.43
N GLN A 198 26.72 57.90 -14.59
CA GLN A 198 25.98 58.03 -15.86
C GLN A 198 24.63 57.27 -15.85
N LEU A 199 24.58 56.09 -15.22
CA LEU A 199 23.35 55.29 -15.07
C LEU A 199 22.36 55.96 -14.11
N VAL A 200 22.84 56.53 -13.00
CA VAL A 200 22.01 57.26 -12.03
C VAL A 200 21.61 58.64 -12.58
N GLY A 201 22.46 59.26 -13.40
CA GLY A 201 22.31 60.61 -13.95
C GLY A 201 22.83 61.71 -13.02
N VAL A 202 23.76 61.41 -12.12
CA VAL A 202 24.27 62.36 -11.11
C VAL A 202 25.80 62.31 -11.06
N ASP A 203 26.45 63.27 -11.72
CA ASP A 203 27.92 63.30 -11.88
C ASP A 203 28.67 63.45 -10.55
N SER A 204 28.06 64.13 -9.57
CA SER A 204 28.62 64.36 -8.23
C SER A 204 28.33 63.23 -7.24
N LEU A 205 27.74 62.11 -7.67
CA LEU A 205 27.40 61.00 -6.80
C LEU A 205 28.66 60.37 -6.19
N ASP A 206 28.61 60.15 -4.88
CA ASP A 206 29.59 59.34 -4.15
C ASP A 206 29.26 57.85 -4.32
N VAL A 207 30.25 57.07 -4.76
CA VAL A 207 30.09 55.67 -5.16
C VAL A 207 31.29 54.86 -4.69
N GLU A 208 31.03 53.86 -3.86
CA GLU A 208 32.03 52.91 -3.37
C GLU A 208 31.74 51.53 -3.97
N ILE A 209 32.64 51.01 -4.81
CA ILE A 209 32.51 49.66 -5.39
C ILE A 209 32.96 48.62 -4.36
N LEU A 210 32.09 47.66 -4.05
CA LEU A 210 32.30 46.65 -3.01
C LEU A 210 32.80 45.32 -3.60
N THR A 211 32.13 44.78 -4.63
CA THR A 211 32.53 43.52 -5.32
C THR A 211 32.25 43.58 -6.82
N LEU A 212 32.98 42.77 -7.59
CA LEU A 212 32.67 42.43 -8.98
C LEU A 212 32.60 40.91 -9.10
N ASP A 213 31.43 40.41 -9.49
CA ASP A 213 31.12 38.99 -9.54
C ASP A 213 30.64 38.61 -10.95
N ALA A 214 31.57 38.10 -11.77
CA ALA A 214 31.28 37.63 -13.13
C ALA A 214 30.67 36.22 -13.12
N TRP A 215 29.55 36.04 -13.83
CA TRP A 215 28.82 34.78 -13.93
C TRP A 215 28.41 34.48 -15.38
N THR A 216 27.85 33.30 -15.61
CA THR A 216 27.44 32.83 -16.95
C THR A 216 26.04 32.27 -16.85
N VAL A 217 25.15 32.72 -17.75
CA VAL A 217 23.81 32.14 -17.87
C VAL A 217 23.94 30.67 -18.25
N ARG A 218 23.31 29.78 -17.47
CA ARG A 218 23.24 28.35 -17.74
C ARG A 218 21.79 27.92 -17.90
N GLU A 219 21.58 26.94 -18.77
CA GLU A 219 20.32 26.22 -18.94
C GLU A 219 20.69 24.74 -18.80
N SER A 220 20.71 24.25 -17.55
CA SER A 220 21.26 22.93 -17.20
C SER A 220 20.51 22.33 -16.01
N VAL A 221 19.99 21.12 -16.16
CA VAL A 221 19.31 20.36 -15.09
C VAL A 221 19.74 18.91 -15.11
N ALA A 222 19.94 18.30 -13.94
CA ALA A 222 20.27 16.88 -13.82
C ALA A 222 19.07 16.02 -14.28
N GLU A 223 19.34 14.94 -15.01
CA GLU A 223 18.32 13.98 -15.46
C GLU A 223 17.69 13.22 -14.28
N THR A 224 18.49 12.96 -13.26
CA THR A 224 18.06 12.37 -11.99
C THR A 224 18.68 13.14 -10.84
N TYR A 225 17.93 13.31 -9.74
CA TYR A 225 18.43 13.99 -8.54
C TYR A 225 18.96 12.99 -7.49
N SER A 226 19.02 11.70 -7.84
CA SER A 226 19.46 10.65 -6.93
C SER A 226 20.06 9.44 -7.65
N LYS A 227 21.08 8.82 -7.04
CA LYS A 227 21.79 7.61 -7.51
C LYS A 227 21.99 6.61 -6.36
N ASP A 228 22.65 5.49 -6.65
CA ASP A 228 23.12 4.48 -5.69
C ASP A 228 22.04 4.01 -4.69
N ASP A 229 21.03 3.29 -5.19
CA ASP A 229 19.89 2.81 -4.42
C ASP A 229 19.20 3.88 -3.56
N GLN A 230 19.23 5.13 -4.04
CA GLN A 230 18.63 6.28 -3.38
C GLN A 230 19.34 6.64 -2.06
N THR A 231 20.68 6.58 -2.03
CA THR A 231 21.50 7.02 -0.89
C THR A 231 22.37 8.25 -1.19
N LEU A 232 22.54 8.59 -2.47
CA LEU A 232 23.17 9.81 -2.97
C LEU A 232 22.13 10.73 -3.60
N PHE A 233 22.15 12.01 -3.24
CA PHE A 233 21.19 13.02 -3.69
C PHE A 233 21.87 14.32 -4.13
N LEU A 234 21.37 14.98 -5.18
CA LEU A 234 21.71 16.38 -5.53
C LEU A 234 20.57 17.32 -5.13
N LEU A 235 20.89 18.53 -4.68
CA LEU A 235 19.93 19.55 -4.24
C LEU A 235 20.31 20.94 -4.76
N GLY A 236 19.32 21.78 -5.08
CA GLY A 236 19.54 23.17 -5.47
C GLY A 236 20.42 23.32 -6.71
N ASP A 237 21.29 24.33 -6.72
CA ASP A 237 22.22 24.66 -7.82
C ASP A 237 23.13 23.49 -8.29
N ALA A 238 23.34 22.48 -7.45
CA ALA A 238 24.02 21.25 -7.85
C ALA A 238 23.23 20.48 -8.92
N ALA A 239 21.90 20.52 -8.82
CA ALA A 239 20.92 19.78 -9.62
C ALA A 239 20.23 20.63 -10.72
N HIS A 240 20.01 21.93 -10.51
CA HIS A 240 19.35 22.83 -11.49
C HIS A 240 20.04 24.19 -11.56
N ARG A 241 20.29 24.71 -12.77
CA ARG A 241 21.08 25.92 -13.01
C ARG A 241 20.41 26.76 -14.08
N HIS A 242 20.04 27.98 -13.70
CA HIS A 242 19.18 28.87 -14.47
C HIS A 242 19.54 30.34 -14.18
N PRO A 243 19.13 31.30 -15.03
CA PRO A 243 19.26 32.72 -14.74
C PRO A 243 18.35 33.19 -13.59
N PRO A 244 18.60 34.36 -12.98
CA PRO A 244 17.92 34.81 -11.76
C PRO A 244 16.46 35.26 -11.94
N ASN A 245 15.91 35.18 -13.15
CA ASN A 245 14.54 35.56 -13.47
C ASN A 245 13.52 34.82 -12.58
N PHE A 246 12.37 35.46 -12.32
CA PHE A 246 11.36 35.06 -11.32
C PHE A 246 11.83 35.05 -9.85
N GLY A 247 13.13 35.01 -9.55
CA GLY A 247 13.65 34.94 -8.18
C GLY A 247 13.44 33.60 -7.46
N LEU A 248 13.14 32.52 -8.20
CA LEU A 248 12.70 31.24 -7.62
C LEU A 248 13.81 30.24 -7.30
N GLY A 249 15.08 30.51 -7.63
CA GLY A 249 16.20 29.57 -7.43
C GLY A 249 16.34 29.10 -5.99
N SER A 250 16.70 30.00 -5.06
CA SER A 250 16.83 29.65 -3.63
C SER A 250 15.53 29.13 -3.00
N ASN A 251 14.37 29.60 -3.49
CA ASN A 251 13.06 29.09 -3.07
C ASN A 251 12.87 27.61 -3.44
N THR A 252 13.40 27.19 -4.59
CA THR A 252 13.40 25.80 -5.06
C THR A 252 14.42 24.95 -4.31
N CYS A 253 15.64 25.47 -4.07
CA CYS A 253 16.66 24.77 -3.27
C CYS A 253 16.15 24.40 -1.87
N ILE A 254 15.45 25.32 -1.20
CA ILE A 254 14.85 25.07 0.13
C ILE A 254 13.74 24.00 0.04
N GLN A 255 12.94 24.01 -1.03
CA GLN A 255 11.88 23.03 -1.25
C GLN A 255 12.41 21.63 -1.59
N ASP A 256 13.55 21.52 -2.26
CA ASP A 256 14.24 20.25 -2.50
C ASP A 256 14.64 19.60 -1.15
N ALA A 257 15.27 20.39 -0.28
CA ALA A 257 15.63 19.94 1.07
C ALA A 257 14.40 19.58 1.91
N TYR A 258 13.33 20.36 1.84
CA TYR A 258 12.09 20.12 2.58
C TYR A 258 11.36 18.83 2.14
N ASN A 259 11.38 18.53 0.84
CA ASN A 259 10.85 17.28 0.28
C ASN A 259 11.66 16.04 0.72
N LEU A 260 12.99 16.15 0.76
CA LEU A 260 13.87 15.02 1.05
C LEU A 260 14.03 14.72 2.55
N ALA A 261 14.14 15.76 3.39
CA ALA A 261 14.55 15.60 4.79
C ALA A 261 13.64 14.66 5.60
N TRP A 262 12.32 14.77 5.44
CA TRP A 262 11.38 13.90 6.16
C TRP A 262 11.43 12.45 5.67
N LYS A 263 11.65 12.24 4.36
CA LYS A 263 11.76 10.90 3.76
C LYS A 263 12.99 10.16 4.30
N VAL A 264 14.15 10.82 4.31
CA VAL A 264 15.38 10.29 4.92
C VAL A 264 15.17 10.01 6.41
N ALA A 265 14.53 10.92 7.15
CA ALA A 265 14.25 10.71 8.57
C ALA A 265 13.33 9.50 8.83
N TYR A 266 12.32 9.27 8.00
CA TYR A 266 11.42 8.12 8.13
C TYR A 266 12.12 6.80 7.81
N VAL A 267 12.90 6.74 6.73
CA VAL A 267 13.68 5.54 6.38
C VAL A 267 14.76 5.25 7.43
N SER A 268 15.46 6.28 7.93
CA SER A 268 16.47 6.13 8.99
C SER A 268 15.90 5.63 10.32
N LYS A 269 14.61 5.89 10.59
CA LYS A 269 13.87 5.38 11.77
C LYS A 269 13.24 4.01 11.55
N GLY A 270 13.36 3.42 10.36
CA GLY A 270 12.68 2.17 10.00
C GLY A 270 11.16 2.32 9.81
N TRP A 271 10.64 3.55 9.74
CA TRP A 271 9.21 3.85 9.52
C TRP A 271 8.77 3.69 8.06
N ALA A 272 9.73 3.66 7.13
CA ALA A 272 9.49 3.45 5.71
C ALA A 272 10.65 2.65 5.09
N GLY A 273 10.36 1.89 4.03
CA GLY A 273 11.40 1.22 3.23
C GLY A 273 12.14 2.20 2.31
N PRO A 274 13.32 1.81 1.77
CA PRO A 274 14.15 2.68 0.92
C PRO A 274 13.43 3.16 -0.35
N GLY A 275 12.41 2.44 -0.82
CA GLY A 275 11.56 2.86 -1.94
C GLY A 275 10.85 4.21 -1.75
N LEU A 276 10.72 4.73 -0.52
CA LEU A 276 10.25 6.09 -0.28
C LEU A 276 11.23 7.14 -0.83
N LEU A 277 12.54 6.89 -0.78
CA LEU A 277 13.57 7.85 -1.22
C LEU A 277 13.56 8.04 -2.75
N ALA A 278 13.17 7.02 -3.51
CA ALA A 278 13.00 7.10 -4.96
C ALA A 278 12.01 8.19 -5.40
N SER A 279 11.04 8.54 -4.54
CA SER A 279 10.10 9.63 -4.81
C SER A 279 10.76 11.01 -4.89
N TYR A 280 11.97 11.21 -4.35
CA TYR A 280 12.64 12.52 -4.38
C TYR A 280 12.91 12.99 -5.82
N SER A 281 13.61 12.18 -6.62
CA SER A 281 13.87 12.55 -8.02
C SER A 281 12.60 12.60 -8.86
N GLN A 282 11.62 11.72 -8.61
CA GLN A 282 10.33 11.71 -9.31
C GLN A 282 9.53 13.00 -9.07
N GLU A 283 9.68 13.63 -7.91
CA GLU A 283 8.90 14.82 -7.51
C GLU A 283 9.64 16.14 -7.72
N ARG A 284 10.98 16.16 -7.60
CA ARG A 284 11.77 17.39 -7.61
C ARG A 284 12.47 17.67 -8.93
N GLN A 285 12.85 16.64 -9.69
CA GLN A 285 13.49 16.84 -11.00
C GLN A 285 12.59 17.58 -11.99
N PRO A 286 11.27 17.27 -12.13
CA PRO A 286 10.39 18.02 -13.02
C PRO A 286 10.27 19.50 -12.63
N VAL A 287 10.20 19.79 -11.33
CA VAL A 287 10.09 21.18 -10.83
C VAL A 287 11.35 22.00 -11.15
N GLY A 288 12.54 21.44 -10.95
CA GLY A 288 13.77 22.12 -11.32
C GLY A 288 13.92 22.25 -12.84
N ALA A 289 13.45 21.28 -13.62
CA ALA A 289 13.44 21.35 -15.08
C ALA A 289 12.48 22.44 -15.61
N ASP A 290 11.27 22.56 -15.05
CA ASP A 290 10.32 23.63 -15.36
C ASP A 290 10.91 25.01 -15.03
N LEU A 291 11.50 25.18 -13.84
CA LEU A 291 12.15 26.43 -13.46
C LEU A 291 13.32 26.81 -14.39
N VAL A 292 14.15 25.83 -14.77
CA VAL A 292 15.27 26.04 -15.71
C VAL A 292 14.74 26.45 -17.09
N ARG A 293 13.68 25.80 -17.58
CA ARG A 293 13.05 26.14 -18.87
C ARG A 293 12.47 27.54 -18.85
N GLU A 294 11.59 27.85 -17.90
CA GLU A 294 10.91 29.15 -17.89
C GLU A 294 11.87 30.31 -17.63
N SER A 295 12.83 30.17 -16.71
CA SER A 295 13.79 31.26 -16.44
C SER A 295 14.61 31.63 -17.67
N ASN A 296 14.96 30.64 -18.51
CA ASN A 296 15.66 30.89 -19.78
C ASN A 296 14.71 31.39 -20.88
N ASN A 297 13.44 30.98 -20.91
CA ASN A 297 12.41 31.60 -21.76
C ASN A 297 12.28 33.10 -21.46
N GLN A 298 12.22 33.47 -20.17
CA GLN A 298 12.11 34.87 -19.75
C GLN A 298 13.32 35.71 -20.17
N ILE A 299 14.54 35.15 -20.18
CA ILE A 299 15.71 35.82 -20.78
C ILE A 299 15.54 36.04 -22.28
N ARG A 300 15.04 35.04 -23.01
CA ARG A 300 14.82 35.15 -24.46
C ARG A 300 13.78 36.23 -24.79
N GLN A 301 12.70 36.33 -24.03
CA GLN A 301 11.64 37.34 -24.19
C GLN A 301 12.13 38.77 -23.94
N ASN A 302 13.13 38.98 -23.07
CA ASN A 302 13.71 40.31 -22.83
C ASN A 302 14.30 40.97 -24.10
N ALA A 303 14.64 40.18 -25.12
CA ALA A 303 15.10 40.68 -26.41
C ALA A 303 14.10 41.65 -27.07
N GLU A 304 12.80 41.42 -26.89
CA GLU A 304 11.77 42.26 -27.50
C GLU A 304 11.71 43.64 -26.85
N LEU A 305 11.83 43.72 -25.52
CA LEU A 305 11.97 44.99 -24.81
C LEU A 305 13.21 45.77 -25.30
N PHE A 306 14.34 45.08 -25.52
CA PHE A 306 15.55 45.71 -26.08
C PHE A 306 15.37 46.17 -27.53
N ARG A 307 14.60 45.44 -28.35
CA ARG A 307 14.24 45.82 -29.72
C ARG A 307 13.40 47.11 -29.73
N VAL A 308 12.33 47.16 -28.93
CA VAL A 308 11.43 48.32 -28.82
C VAL A 308 12.18 49.59 -28.43
N PHE A 309 13.19 49.46 -27.58
CA PHE A 309 14.02 50.57 -27.12
C PHE A 309 15.30 50.81 -27.96
N GLY A 310 15.42 50.22 -29.15
CA GLY A 310 16.54 50.50 -30.05
C GLY A 310 17.92 50.00 -29.58
N MET A 311 18.00 49.27 -28.46
CA MET A 311 19.25 48.71 -27.91
C MET A 311 19.89 47.64 -28.81
N MET A 312 19.15 47.13 -29.80
CA MET A 312 19.66 46.22 -30.83
C MET A 312 20.12 46.93 -32.12
N ALA A 313 19.95 48.25 -32.23
CA ALA A 313 20.37 49.05 -33.38
C ALA A 313 21.66 49.84 -33.07
N PRO A 314 22.42 50.27 -34.09
CA PRO A 314 23.52 51.21 -33.90
C PRO A 314 23.01 52.51 -33.26
N SER A 315 23.77 53.09 -32.32
CA SER A 315 23.33 54.17 -31.42
C SER A 315 22.52 55.30 -32.06
N ALA A 316 22.94 55.83 -33.21
CA ALA A 316 22.24 56.92 -33.88
C ALA A 316 20.84 56.52 -34.41
N GLU A 317 20.68 55.29 -34.90
CA GLU A 317 19.36 54.76 -35.25
C GLU A 317 18.60 54.35 -33.99
N GLY A 318 19.28 53.77 -32.99
CA GLY A 318 18.70 53.43 -31.68
C GLY A 318 18.08 54.63 -30.93
N MET A 319 18.63 55.84 -31.13
CA MET A 319 18.11 57.12 -30.56
C MET A 319 17.09 57.86 -31.43
N LYS A 320 16.96 57.51 -32.72
CA LYS A 320 15.84 57.93 -33.58
C LYS A 320 14.63 57.04 -33.35
N GLN A 321 14.91 55.78 -33.10
CA GLN A 321 14.09 54.91 -32.27
C GLN A 321 14.14 55.43 -30.81
N VAL A 322 13.24 55.01 -29.91
CA VAL A 322 12.96 55.75 -28.65
C VAL A 322 12.36 57.15 -28.86
N ASP A 323 13.02 58.10 -29.54
CA ASP A 323 12.48 59.44 -29.88
C ASP A 323 11.10 59.34 -30.59
N GLN A 324 10.97 58.40 -31.53
CA GLN A 324 9.70 58.03 -32.17
C GLN A 324 8.55 57.67 -31.21
N LEU A 325 8.80 57.26 -29.95
CA LEU A 325 7.74 57.00 -28.96
C LEU A 325 6.98 58.28 -28.61
N SER A 326 7.63 59.45 -28.70
CA SER A 326 7.01 60.76 -28.44
C SER A 326 6.15 61.27 -29.62
N HIS A 327 6.39 60.74 -30.83
CA HIS A 327 5.80 61.27 -32.06
C HIS A 327 4.31 60.91 -32.24
N ALA A 328 3.53 61.91 -32.67
CA ALA A 328 2.12 61.79 -32.99
C ALA A 328 1.88 61.29 -34.44
N THR A 329 2.58 60.21 -34.84
CA THR A 329 2.45 59.59 -36.18
C THR A 329 1.98 58.13 -36.08
N PRO A 330 1.54 57.49 -37.17
CA PRO A 330 1.20 56.07 -37.18
C PRO A 330 2.35 55.18 -36.69
N GLU A 331 3.60 55.50 -37.06
CA GLU A 331 4.80 54.77 -36.65
C GLU A 331 5.04 54.91 -35.14
N GLY A 332 4.93 56.14 -34.60
CA GLY A 332 5.02 56.37 -33.16
C GLY A 332 3.90 55.65 -32.38
N SER A 333 2.70 55.56 -32.96
CA SER A 333 1.60 54.80 -32.39
C SER A 333 1.86 53.29 -32.39
N ALA A 334 2.42 52.74 -33.47
CA ALA A 334 2.82 51.34 -33.54
C ALA A 334 3.89 51.02 -32.50
N ARG A 335 4.93 51.86 -32.35
CA ARG A 335 5.96 51.65 -31.31
C ARG A 335 5.43 51.71 -29.88
N ARG A 336 4.45 52.56 -29.59
CA ARG A 336 3.81 52.60 -28.27
C ARG A 336 2.97 51.34 -28.02
N ALA A 337 2.38 50.74 -29.06
CA ALA A 337 1.72 49.44 -28.96
C ALA A 337 2.73 48.31 -28.71
N ASP A 338 3.84 48.27 -29.46
CA ASP A 338 4.93 47.32 -29.23
C ASP A 338 5.49 47.44 -27.79
N LEU A 339 5.69 48.66 -27.30
CA LEU A 339 6.12 48.92 -25.93
C LEU A 339 5.12 48.40 -24.89
N HIS A 340 3.83 48.65 -25.09
CA HIS A 340 2.82 48.14 -24.18
C HIS A 340 2.79 46.61 -24.17
N ALA A 341 2.86 45.96 -25.34
CA ALA A 341 2.92 44.51 -25.45
C ALA A 341 4.16 43.92 -24.75
N ALA A 342 5.35 44.50 -24.96
CA ALA A 342 6.59 44.08 -24.30
C ALA A 342 6.55 44.26 -22.77
N LEU A 343 5.88 45.30 -22.27
CA LEU A 343 5.68 45.51 -20.82
C LEU A 343 4.68 44.52 -20.21
N GLU A 344 3.59 44.17 -20.92
CA GLU A 344 2.63 43.17 -20.46
C GLU A 344 3.24 41.75 -20.49
N GLU A 345 4.05 41.39 -21.49
CA GLU A 345 4.79 40.12 -21.49
C GLU A 345 5.80 40.07 -20.32
N LYS A 346 6.53 41.16 -20.09
CA LYS A 346 7.49 41.30 -18.98
C LYS A 346 6.83 41.22 -17.60
N LYS A 347 5.52 41.46 -17.48
CA LYS A 347 4.77 41.35 -16.23
C LYS A 347 4.74 39.92 -15.68
N GLN A 348 4.79 38.90 -16.55
CA GLN A 348 4.83 37.48 -16.18
C GLN A 348 5.97 37.16 -15.19
N GLU A 349 7.13 37.83 -15.33
CA GLU A 349 8.28 37.67 -14.44
C GLU A 349 7.95 37.95 -12.96
N PHE A 350 7.08 38.94 -12.73
CA PHE A 350 6.74 39.45 -11.40
C PHE A 350 5.42 38.88 -10.84
N GLU A 351 4.64 38.17 -11.66
CA GLU A 351 3.40 37.48 -11.27
C GLU A 351 3.53 35.94 -11.25
N SER A 352 4.74 35.42 -11.05
CA SER A 352 5.12 33.99 -11.12
C SER A 352 4.62 33.08 -9.98
N LEU A 353 3.47 33.41 -9.38
CA LEU A 353 2.89 32.66 -8.25
C LEU A 353 2.49 31.23 -8.65
N GLY A 354 2.02 31.04 -9.88
CA GLY A 354 1.71 29.74 -10.47
C GLY A 354 2.94 28.85 -10.56
N LEU A 355 4.04 29.34 -11.14
CA LEU A 355 5.31 28.60 -11.25
C LEU A 355 5.83 28.16 -9.87
N ALA A 356 5.62 28.98 -8.83
CA ALA A 356 6.03 28.68 -7.46
C ALA A 356 5.13 27.67 -6.70
N HIS A 357 3.88 27.44 -7.14
CA HIS A 357 2.86 26.68 -6.40
C HIS A 357 2.24 25.49 -7.14
N ASN A 358 2.27 25.47 -8.48
CA ASN A 358 1.66 24.43 -9.32
C ASN A 358 2.42 23.10 -9.35
N HIS A 359 3.40 22.90 -8.45
CA HIS A 359 4.12 21.64 -8.28
C HIS A 359 3.13 20.48 -8.10
N PHE A 360 3.26 19.46 -8.94
CA PHE A 360 2.44 18.27 -8.90
C PHE A 360 3.31 17.02 -8.84
N TYR A 361 3.09 16.21 -7.82
CA TYR A 361 3.92 15.05 -7.49
C TYR A 361 3.27 13.75 -7.94
N VAL A 362 3.97 12.98 -8.76
CA VAL A 362 3.60 11.64 -9.19
C VAL A 362 4.70 10.68 -8.77
N SER A 363 4.45 9.89 -7.73
CA SER A 363 5.44 8.98 -7.14
C SER A 363 4.75 7.93 -6.27
N LYS A 364 5.49 6.93 -5.78
CA LYS A 364 4.99 5.99 -4.76
C LYS A 364 4.70 6.63 -3.38
N ALA A 365 5.00 7.93 -3.20
CA ALA A 365 4.66 8.71 -2.00
C ALA A 365 3.36 9.52 -2.18
N VAL A 366 2.59 9.22 -3.24
CA VAL A 366 1.25 9.74 -3.55
C VAL A 366 0.39 8.54 -3.97
N PHE A 367 -0.81 8.39 -3.38
CA PHE A 367 -1.73 7.30 -3.68
C PHE A 367 -2.91 7.84 -4.50
N LEU A 368 -3.12 7.27 -5.68
CA LEU A 368 -4.09 7.74 -6.68
C LEU A 368 -5.22 6.75 -6.96
N ASP A 369 -5.09 5.48 -6.54
CA ASP A 369 -6.01 4.40 -6.95
C ASP A 369 -7.46 4.60 -6.45
N ASP A 370 -7.65 5.41 -5.39
CA ASP A 370 -8.96 5.80 -4.85
C ASP A 370 -9.56 7.07 -5.50
N GLU A 371 -8.85 7.74 -6.41
CA GLU A 371 -9.38 8.93 -7.09
C GLU A 371 -10.43 8.54 -8.15
N PRO A 372 -11.64 9.14 -8.11
CA PRO A 372 -12.73 8.77 -9.02
C PRO A 372 -12.53 9.28 -10.46
N GLY A 373 -11.44 9.99 -10.74
CA GLY A 373 -11.17 10.60 -12.04
C GLY A 373 -9.76 11.21 -12.13
N PRO A 374 -9.38 11.72 -13.31
CA PRO A 374 -8.09 12.35 -13.53
C PRO A 374 -7.93 13.65 -12.72
N ARG A 375 -6.67 14.11 -12.60
CA ARG A 375 -6.35 15.43 -12.06
C ARG A 375 -7.15 16.50 -12.81
N PRO A 376 -7.76 17.49 -12.13
CA PRO A 376 -8.34 18.65 -12.79
C PRO A 376 -7.33 19.36 -13.71
N GLU A 377 -7.80 19.94 -14.80
CA GLU A 377 -6.96 20.79 -15.67
C GLU A 377 -6.75 22.18 -15.02
N LEU A 378 -5.60 22.79 -15.27
CA LEU A 378 -5.38 24.21 -14.95
C LEU A 378 -6.06 25.06 -16.03
N GLN A 379 -6.68 26.17 -15.61
CA GLN A 379 -7.21 27.18 -16.51
C GLN A 379 -6.27 28.40 -16.51
N GLY A 380 -5.90 28.89 -17.70
CA GLY A 380 -4.99 30.03 -17.87
C GLY A 380 -3.50 29.66 -17.86
N ASP A 381 -2.65 30.67 -17.65
CA ASP A 381 -1.19 30.56 -17.72
C ASP A 381 -0.60 29.85 -16.48
N PRO A 382 0.14 28.72 -16.63
CA PRO A 382 0.75 28.00 -15.51
C PRO A 382 1.82 28.77 -14.73
N VAL A 383 2.39 29.84 -15.28
CA VAL A 383 3.32 30.71 -14.56
C VAL A 383 2.58 31.62 -13.57
N VAL A 384 1.36 32.07 -13.93
CA VAL A 384 0.64 33.15 -13.23
C VAL A 384 -0.58 32.67 -12.45
N GLU A 385 -1.36 31.75 -13.00
CA GLU A 385 -2.54 31.13 -12.36
C GLU A 385 -2.14 29.99 -11.42
N VAL A 386 -2.86 29.81 -10.30
CA VAL A 386 -2.59 28.75 -9.31
C VAL A 386 -3.72 27.73 -9.29
N GLN A 387 -3.40 26.45 -9.48
CA GLN A 387 -4.36 25.36 -9.31
C GLN A 387 -4.50 25.00 -7.82
N ILE A 388 -5.51 25.57 -7.16
CA ILE A 388 -5.85 25.22 -5.78
C ILE A 388 -6.66 23.91 -5.78
N SER A 389 -6.09 22.83 -5.25
CA SER A 389 -6.76 21.51 -5.20
C SER A 389 -6.25 20.64 -4.04
N THR A 390 -7.11 19.76 -3.51
CA THR A 390 -6.70 18.65 -2.62
C THR A 390 -6.38 17.35 -3.38
N TYR A 391 -6.41 17.35 -4.72
CA TYR A 391 -6.08 16.16 -5.51
C TYR A 391 -4.67 15.66 -5.12
N PRO A 392 -4.48 14.35 -4.82
CA PRO A 392 -3.20 13.83 -4.34
C PRO A 392 -2.05 14.19 -5.28
N GLY A 393 -0.91 14.57 -4.71
CA GLY A 393 0.21 15.16 -5.44
C GLY A 393 0.20 16.69 -5.49
N SER A 394 -0.91 17.35 -5.14
CA SER A 394 -0.99 18.81 -5.01
C SER A 394 -0.51 19.29 -3.64
N ARG A 395 -0.06 20.55 -3.53
CA ARG A 395 0.16 21.22 -2.24
C ARG A 395 -1.19 21.42 -1.52
N LEU A 396 -1.21 21.22 -0.19
CA LEU A 396 -2.40 21.48 0.64
C LEU A 396 -2.93 22.91 0.41
N PRO A 397 -4.22 23.11 0.08
CA PRO A 397 -4.79 24.44 -0.05
C PRO A 397 -4.75 25.26 1.24
N HIS A 398 -4.35 26.53 1.13
CA HIS A 398 -4.55 27.52 2.18
C HIS A 398 -6.05 27.85 2.35
N ALA A 399 -6.54 27.71 3.56
CA ALA A 399 -7.75 28.37 4.04
C ALA A 399 -7.50 28.88 5.47
N TRP A 400 -8.12 30.00 5.81
CA TRP A 400 -8.23 30.47 7.19
C TRP A 400 -9.41 29.79 7.88
N ILE A 401 -9.17 29.26 9.08
CA ILE A 401 -10.17 28.62 9.93
C ILE A 401 -10.05 29.16 11.35
N ASP A 402 -11.14 29.12 12.10
CA ASP A 402 -11.24 29.65 13.46
C ASP A 402 -10.94 28.58 14.52
N LYS A 403 -10.29 29.00 15.60
CA LYS A 403 -10.27 28.22 16.85
C LYS A 403 -11.64 28.29 17.55
N PRO A 404 -12.04 27.29 18.37
CA PRO A 404 -13.40 27.21 18.89
C PRO A 404 -13.79 28.37 19.82
N ASN A 405 -12.80 29.01 20.45
CA ASN A 405 -12.95 30.19 21.29
C ASN A 405 -13.03 31.53 20.52
N ARG A 406 -12.87 31.51 19.19
CA ARG A 406 -12.82 32.68 18.30
C ARG A 406 -11.77 33.74 18.65
N LEU A 407 -10.73 33.38 19.43
CA LEU A 407 -9.65 34.30 19.80
C LEU A 407 -8.50 34.34 18.79
N GLY A 408 -8.64 33.70 17.63
CA GLY A 408 -7.67 33.78 16.54
C GLY A 408 -7.93 32.79 15.42
N MET A 409 -7.65 33.24 14.19
CA MET A 409 -7.65 32.42 12.98
C MET A 409 -6.30 31.70 12.83
N ILE A 410 -6.29 30.59 12.09
CA ILE A 410 -5.09 29.79 11.77
C ILE A 410 -5.20 29.28 10.33
N SER A 411 -4.07 29.01 9.65
CA SER A 411 -4.14 28.36 8.34
C SER A 411 -4.27 26.84 8.47
N THR A 412 -5.00 26.23 7.54
CA THR A 412 -4.87 24.79 7.21
C THR A 412 -3.41 24.33 7.06
N LEU A 413 -2.52 25.18 6.51
CA LEU A 413 -1.09 24.87 6.38
C LEU A 413 -0.37 24.69 7.73
N ASP A 414 -0.85 25.35 8.79
CA ASP A 414 -0.27 25.29 10.13
C ASP A 414 -0.74 24.06 10.92
N LEU A 415 -1.81 23.40 10.47
CA LEU A 415 -2.23 22.10 10.98
C LEU A 415 -1.25 20.99 10.58
N ALA A 416 -0.76 21.04 9.33
CA ALA A 416 0.11 20.03 8.73
C ALA A 416 1.62 20.35 8.84
N GLY A 417 2.44 19.33 8.64
CA GLY A 417 3.90 19.41 8.69
C GLY A 417 4.47 18.92 10.01
N LYS A 418 5.46 19.63 10.57
CA LYS A 418 6.07 19.32 11.89
C LYS A 418 6.68 17.90 11.98
N GLY A 419 7.10 17.33 10.84
CA GLY A 419 7.66 15.98 10.78
C GLY A 419 6.63 14.85 10.97
N SER A 420 5.33 15.14 10.83
CA SER A 420 4.22 14.20 10.98
C SER A 420 3.32 14.20 9.74
N PHE A 421 2.65 13.09 9.48
CA PHE A 421 1.46 13.12 8.63
C PHE A 421 0.32 13.84 9.37
N CYS A 422 -0.60 14.46 8.64
CA CYS A 422 -1.78 15.11 9.18
C CYS A 422 -3.03 14.69 8.39
N LEU A 423 -4.03 14.15 9.07
CA LEU A 423 -5.30 13.73 8.48
C LEU A 423 -6.38 14.75 8.82
N LEU A 424 -6.79 15.54 7.82
CA LEU A 424 -7.86 16.52 7.95
C LEU A 424 -9.20 15.82 7.70
N VAL A 425 -10.13 15.91 8.67
CA VAL A 425 -11.43 15.21 8.62
C VAL A 425 -12.59 16.20 8.79
N GLY A 426 -13.76 15.84 8.25
CA GLY A 426 -15.00 16.58 8.48
C GLY A 426 -15.69 16.22 9.80
N VAL A 427 -16.96 16.65 9.94
CA VAL A 427 -17.77 16.41 11.15
C VAL A 427 -18.07 14.91 11.35
N ASP A 428 -18.28 14.13 10.27
CA ASP A 428 -18.40 12.67 10.31
C ASP A 428 -17.02 11.98 10.19
N GLY A 429 -16.00 12.58 10.82
CA GLY A 429 -14.60 12.14 10.78
C GLY A 429 -14.21 11.08 11.81
N SER A 430 -15.15 10.57 12.62
CA SER A 430 -14.87 9.72 13.79
C SER A 430 -14.14 8.41 13.45
N THR A 431 -14.56 7.74 12.37
CA THR A 431 -13.91 6.50 11.89
C THR A 431 -12.52 6.76 11.36
N TRP A 432 -12.27 7.91 10.71
CA TRP A 432 -10.95 8.31 10.23
C TRP A 432 -9.95 8.58 11.37
N ARG A 433 -10.41 9.19 12.47
CA ARG A 433 -9.59 9.36 13.68
C ARG A 433 -9.20 8.02 14.29
N SER A 434 -10.14 7.08 14.35
CA SER A 434 -9.90 5.72 14.85
C SER A 434 -8.91 4.96 13.95
N ALA A 435 -9.03 5.09 12.64
CA ALA A 435 -8.09 4.51 11.67
C ALA A 435 -6.68 5.12 11.81
N ALA A 436 -6.57 6.44 11.95
CA ALA A 436 -5.28 7.11 12.16
C ALA A 436 -4.58 6.64 13.45
N GLU A 437 -5.30 6.52 14.57
CA GLU A 437 -4.72 6.03 15.83
C GLU A 437 -4.39 4.54 15.77
N ALA A 438 -5.17 3.72 15.05
CA ALA A 438 -4.84 2.32 14.80
C ALA A 438 -3.55 2.17 13.97
N ILE A 439 -3.40 2.93 12.88
CA ILE A 439 -2.17 2.95 12.07
C ILE A 439 -0.97 3.41 12.91
N LYS A 440 -1.12 4.50 13.68
CA LYS A 440 -0.10 5.02 14.59
C LYS A 440 0.34 3.98 15.62
N THR A 441 -0.62 3.27 16.21
CA THR A 441 -0.36 2.19 17.20
C THR A 441 0.34 0.99 16.57
N ALA A 442 -0.07 0.59 15.36
CA ALA A 442 0.48 -0.58 14.67
C ALA A 442 1.87 -0.34 14.05
N THR A 443 2.15 0.88 13.59
CA THR A 443 3.37 1.20 12.80
C THR A 443 4.36 2.11 13.51
N GLY A 444 3.94 2.83 14.55
CA GLY A 444 4.74 3.90 15.17
C GLY A 444 4.87 5.17 14.31
N ILE A 445 4.28 5.21 13.11
CA ILE A 445 4.35 6.38 12.21
C ILE A 445 3.52 7.53 12.82
N PRO A 446 4.10 8.75 12.94
CA PRO A 446 3.35 9.88 13.46
C PRO A 446 2.32 10.38 12.45
N ILE A 447 1.07 10.33 12.86
CA ILE A 447 -0.10 10.87 12.16
C ILE A 447 -0.99 11.61 13.18
N SER A 448 -1.37 12.84 12.87
CA SER A 448 -2.29 13.66 13.67
C SER A 448 -3.62 13.82 12.94
N ALA A 449 -4.72 13.35 13.53
CA ALA A 449 -6.07 13.56 12.97
C ALA A 449 -6.71 14.83 13.56
N VAL A 450 -7.18 15.73 12.69
CA VAL A 450 -7.71 17.05 13.06
C VAL A 450 -9.05 17.29 12.35
N GLY A 451 -10.08 17.65 13.11
CA GLY A 451 -11.40 17.97 12.56
C GLY A 451 -11.53 19.43 12.17
N ILE A 452 -12.14 19.67 11.01
CA ILE A 452 -12.54 21.01 10.56
C ILE A 452 -14.05 20.99 10.28
N GLY A 453 -14.82 21.70 11.09
CA GLY A 453 -16.28 21.77 10.98
C GLY A 453 -16.96 22.20 12.28
N GLN A 454 -18.28 22.32 12.24
CA GLN A 454 -19.06 22.71 13.43
C GLN A 454 -18.85 21.69 14.57
N GLY A 455 -18.41 22.16 15.74
CA GLY A 455 -18.15 21.32 16.91
C GLY A 455 -16.85 20.50 16.85
N GLN A 456 -15.96 20.74 15.89
CA GLN A 456 -14.62 20.15 15.84
C GLN A 456 -13.56 21.08 16.49
N GLU A 457 -12.29 20.67 16.50
CA GLU A 457 -11.19 21.49 17.03
C GLU A 457 -10.95 22.80 16.26
N TYR A 458 -11.40 22.87 15.00
CA TYR A 458 -11.39 24.08 14.18
C TYR A 458 -12.71 24.23 13.42
N ILE A 459 -13.12 25.47 13.18
CA ILE A 459 -14.40 25.81 12.54
C ILE A 459 -14.12 26.64 11.28
N ASP A 460 -14.71 26.26 10.14
CA ASP A 460 -14.58 26.99 8.88
C ASP A 460 -15.75 27.98 8.70
N VAL A 461 -15.75 29.06 9.48
CA VAL A 461 -16.86 30.05 9.51
C VAL A 461 -17.06 30.72 8.15
N TYR A 462 -15.96 30.98 7.44
CA TYR A 462 -15.97 31.62 6.12
C TYR A 462 -16.17 30.63 4.95
N ARG A 463 -16.30 29.32 5.23
CA ARG A 463 -16.45 28.23 4.25
C ARG A 463 -15.30 28.11 3.25
N ARG A 464 -14.12 28.66 3.55
CA ARG A 464 -12.96 28.69 2.66
C ARG A 464 -12.25 27.35 2.56
N TRP A 465 -12.33 26.53 3.61
CA TRP A 465 -11.91 25.13 3.52
C TRP A 465 -12.95 24.30 2.78
N TYR A 466 -14.24 24.50 3.04
CA TYR A 466 -15.34 23.83 2.34
C TYR A 466 -15.27 24.03 0.82
N GLU A 467 -15.01 25.25 0.36
CA GLU A 467 -14.82 25.58 -1.08
C GLU A 467 -13.64 24.82 -1.72
N LYS A 468 -12.57 24.55 -0.95
CA LYS A 468 -11.30 24.02 -1.48
C LYS A 468 -11.07 22.53 -1.21
N ARG A 469 -11.76 21.93 -0.22
CA ARG A 469 -11.41 20.60 0.32
C ARG A 469 -11.69 19.43 -0.62
N GLY A 470 -12.59 19.58 -1.60
CA GLY A 470 -12.92 18.55 -2.58
C GLY A 470 -13.52 17.25 -2.00
N ILE A 471 -13.97 17.27 -0.75
CA ILE A 471 -14.50 16.13 0.01
C ILE A 471 -15.79 16.48 0.74
N SER A 472 -16.59 15.46 1.06
CA SER A 472 -17.76 15.57 1.95
C SER A 472 -17.36 15.57 3.44
N ASP A 473 -18.31 15.81 4.34
CA ASP A 473 -18.05 15.79 5.80
C ASP A 473 -17.67 14.41 6.36
N SER A 474 -17.93 13.34 5.59
CA SER A 474 -17.51 11.97 5.92
C SER A 474 -16.21 11.55 5.21
N GLY A 475 -15.60 12.45 4.43
CA GLY A 475 -14.31 12.25 3.77
C GLY A 475 -13.12 12.67 4.63
N CYS A 476 -11.92 12.55 4.06
CA CYS A 476 -10.67 13.02 4.68
C CYS A 476 -9.60 13.39 3.65
N VAL A 477 -8.60 14.16 4.07
CA VAL A 477 -7.40 14.52 3.28
C VAL A 477 -6.15 14.21 4.11
N LEU A 478 -5.27 13.33 3.60
CA LEU A 478 -4.00 12.96 4.22
C LEU A 478 -2.86 13.80 3.65
N VAL A 479 -2.23 14.58 4.53
CA VAL A 479 -1.17 15.54 4.20
C VAL A 479 0.16 15.05 4.75
N ARG A 480 1.20 15.12 3.92
CA ARG A 480 2.59 14.75 4.22
C ARG A 480 3.27 15.76 5.15
N PRO A 481 4.41 15.39 5.78
CA PRO A 481 5.26 16.33 6.50
C PRO A 481 5.71 17.54 5.67
N ASP A 482 5.84 17.40 4.34
CA ASP A 482 6.18 18.49 3.41
C ASP A 482 4.98 19.30 2.89
N ARG A 483 3.79 19.12 3.49
CA ARG A 483 2.53 19.82 3.16
C ARG A 483 1.94 19.51 1.78
N PHE A 484 2.37 18.45 1.11
CA PHE A 484 1.68 17.89 -0.06
C PHE A 484 0.61 16.88 0.35
N VAL A 485 -0.49 16.80 -0.40
CA VAL A 485 -1.51 15.76 -0.19
C VAL A 485 -0.97 14.43 -0.71
N ALA A 486 -0.84 13.42 0.16
CA ALA A 486 -0.49 12.06 -0.24
C ALA A 486 -1.71 11.28 -0.73
N TRP A 487 -2.88 11.53 -0.16
CA TRP A 487 -4.11 10.77 -0.40
C TRP A 487 -5.33 11.55 0.08
N ARG A 488 -6.52 11.24 -0.42
CA ARG A 488 -7.80 11.70 0.14
C ARG A 488 -8.89 10.66 -0.10
N SER A 489 -9.98 10.79 0.64
CA SER A 489 -11.21 10.03 0.39
C SER A 489 -12.39 11.01 0.32
N VAL A 490 -13.14 10.98 -0.78
CA VAL A 490 -14.23 11.94 -1.07
C VAL A 490 -15.39 11.81 -0.08
N GLY A 491 -15.59 10.62 0.47
CA GLY A 491 -16.55 10.34 1.54
C GLY A 491 -16.18 9.02 2.22
N LYS A 492 -16.95 8.61 3.21
CA LYS A 492 -16.72 7.34 3.90
C LYS A 492 -16.85 6.17 2.91
N PRO A 493 -15.85 5.27 2.81
CA PRO A 493 -15.95 4.09 1.96
C PRO A 493 -17.13 3.20 2.41
N ALA A 494 -17.71 2.47 1.46
CA ALA A 494 -18.78 1.52 1.77
C ALA A 494 -18.26 0.37 2.65
N ASP A 495 -19.12 -0.18 3.51
CA ASP A 495 -18.83 -1.34 4.39
C ASP A 495 -19.20 -2.69 3.73
N CYS A 496 -19.91 -2.64 2.61
CA CYS A 496 -20.36 -3.80 1.84
C CYS A 496 -20.95 -3.36 0.48
N PRO A 497 -21.23 -4.32 -0.43
CA PRO A 497 -22.13 -4.07 -1.55
C PRO A 497 -23.49 -3.57 -1.04
N TRP A 498 -24.06 -2.53 -1.66
CA TRP A 498 -25.28 -1.87 -1.18
C TRP A 498 -26.45 -2.85 -0.96
N ILE A 499 -26.55 -3.88 -1.79
CA ILE A 499 -27.59 -4.91 -1.80
C ILE A 499 -27.51 -5.83 -0.58
N SER A 500 -26.31 -6.08 -0.03
CA SER A 500 -26.09 -6.89 1.18
C SER A 500 -26.69 -6.25 2.45
N ARG A 501 -27.03 -4.97 2.41
CA ARG A 501 -27.79 -4.30 3.49
C ARG A 501 -29.26 -4.74 3.54
N TRP A 502 -29.80 -5.22 2.43
CA TRP A 502 -31.24 -5.48 2.24
C TRP A 502 -31.58 -6.95 1.97
N THR A 503 -30.65 -7.74 1.43
CA THR A 503 -30.88 -9.15 1.10
C THR A 503 -29.59 -9.97 1.11
N ASP A 504 -29.72 -11.27 1.36
CA ASP A 504 -28.65 -12.27 1.30
C ASP A 504 -28.67 -13.09 -0.01
N VAL A 505 -29.39 -12.62 -1.04
CA VAL A 505 -29.54 -13.34 -2.32
C VAL A 505 -28.21 -13.63 -3.02
N ILE A 506 -27.24 -12.71 -2.95
CA ILE A 506 -25.92 -12.89 -3.59
C ILE A 506 -25.06 -13.95 -2.87
N PRO A 507 -24.82 -13.90 -1.55
CA PRO A 507 -24.09 -14.98 -0.88
C PRO A 507 -24.84 -16.32 -0.93
N LYS A 508 -26.18 -16.34 -1.05
CA LYS A 508 -26.95 -17.56 -1.35
C LYS A 508 -26.70 -18.09 -2.77
N TYR A 509 -26.68 -17.23 -3.78
CA TYR A 509 -26.32 -17.62 -5.15
C TYR A 509 -24.91 -18.24 -5.22
N HIS A 510 -23.93 -17.61 -4.59
CA HIS A 510 -22.57 -18.15 -4.53
C HIS A 510 -22.48 -19.44 -3.70
N TRP A 511 -23.30 -19.60 -2.66
CA TRP A 511 -23.40 -20.87 -1.91
C TRP A 511 -23.93 -22.02 -2.79
N LEU A 512 -24.98 -21.77 -3.58
CA LEU A 512 -25.53 -22.74 -4.52
C LEU A 512 -24.60 -23.04 -5.72
N LYS A 513 -23.63 -22.16 -6.00
CA LYS A 513 -22.55 -22.37 -6.99
C LYS A 513 -21.26 -22.98 -6.41
N GLY A 514 -21.17 -23.16 -5.09
CA GLY A 514 -19.94 -23.60 -4.44
C GLY A 514 -18.80 -22.57 -4.51
N THR A 515 -19.12 -21.27 -4.62
CA THR A 515 -18.17 -20.17 -4.74
C THR A 515 -18.33 -19.08 -3.65
N ARG A 516 -19.06 -19.37 -2.57
CA ARG A 516 -19.30 -18.41 -1.46
C ARG A 516 -18.00 -17.96 -0.79
N ALA A 517 -17.05 -18.88 -0.58
CA ALA A 517 -15.81 -18.56 0.10
C ALA A 517 -14.96 -17.55 -0.70
N GLN A 518 -14.86 -17.78 -2.01
CA GLN A 518 -14.23 -16.88 -2.98
C GLN A 518 -14.93 -15.52 -3.02
N TYR A 519 -16.27 -15.48 -3.05
CA TYR A 519 -17.03 -14.24 -3.06
C TYR A 519 -16.81 -13.41 -1.79
N VAL A 520 -16.87 -14.04 -0.60
CA VAL A 520 -16.62 -13.33 0.67
C VAL A 520 -15.16 -12.89 0.79
N HIS A 521 -14.20 -13.67 0.26
CA HIS A 521 -12.80 -13.25 0.19
C HIS A 521 -12.62 -12.02 -0.71
N TYR A 522 -13.26 -11.99 -1.88
CA TYR A 522 -13.31 -10.81 -2.73
C TYR A 522 -13.90 -9.60 -1.98
N LEU A 523 -14.97 -9.78 -1.19
CA LEU A 523 -15.50 -8.67 -0.37
C LEU A 523 -14.45 -8.16 0.64
N HIS A 524 -13.71 -9.04 1.31
CA HIS A 524 -12.63 -8.62 2.22
C HIS A 524 -11.50 -7.86 1.49
N GLN A 525 -11.17 -8.24 0.26
CA GLN A 525 -10.20 -7.51 -0.58
C GLN A 525 -10.68 -6.11 -0.98
N GLN A 526 -11.98 -5.82 -0.93
CA GLN A 526 -12.56 -4.51 -1.31
C GLN A 526 -12.92 -3.63 -0.11
N TYR A 527 -13.41 -4.24 0.98
CA TYR A 527 -14.02 -3.54 2.11
C TYR A 527 -13.27 -3.73 3.44
N GLY A 528 -12.19 -4.52 3.46
CA GLY A 528 -11.33 -4.72 4.62
C GLY A 528 -11.77 -5.87 5.54
N PRO A 529 -11.33 -5.88 6.82
CA PRO A 529 -11.39 -7.08 7.67
C PRO A 529 -12.77 -7.40 8.26
N VAL A 530 -13.78 -6.55 8.02
CA VAL A 530 -15.16 -6.72 8.50
C VAL A 530 -16.09 -6.38 7.35
N VAL A 531 -16.87 -7.34 6.85
CA VAL A 531 -17.74 -7.15 5.68
C VAL A 531 -19.14 -7.65 5.95
N ARG A 532 -20.15 -6.79 5.69
CA ARG A 532 -21.55 -7.22 5.78
C ARG A 532 -21.92 -8.03 4.55
N VAL A 533 -22.16 -9.33 4.72
CA VAL A 533 -22.52 -10.23 3.61
C VAL A 533 -24.04 -10.27 3.38
N GLY A 534 -24.84 -10.06 4.43
CA GLY A 534 -26.30 -9.97 4.36
C GLY A 534 -26.89 -9.12 5.51
N PRO A 535 -28.23 -8.93 5.56
CA PRO A 535 -28.87 -7.98 6.49
C PRO A 535 -28.61 -8.24 7.98
N HIS A 536 -28.38 -9.52 8.33
CA HIS A 536 -28.10 -9.99 9.68
C HIS A 536 -26.81 -10.84 9.74
N GLU A 537 -25.93 -10.75 8.74
CA GLU A 537 -24.69 -11.54 8.67
C GLU A 537 -23.47 -10.67 8.29
N VAL A 538 -22.41 -10.78 9.08
CA VAL A 538 -21.11 -10.13 8.89
C VAL A 538 -20.02 -11.22 8.87
N ASP A 539 -19.10 -11.19 7.90
CA ASP A 539 -17.88 -12.02 7.93
C ASP A 539 -16.68 -11.17 8.42
N ILE A 540 -15.78 -11.81 9.15
CA ILE A 540 -14.69 -11.17 9.88
C ILE A 540 -13.40 -11.94 9.64
N SER A 541 -12.39 -11.22 9.14
CA SER A 541 -11.01 -11.72 8.95
C SER A 541 -9.99 -11.09 9.90
N ASP A 542 -10.40 -10.18 10.81
CA ASP A 542 -9.52 -9.68 11.87
C ASP A 542 -9.13 -10.79 12.86
N MET A 543 -7.83 -11.00 13.07
CA MET A 543 -7.33 -12.10 13.89
C MET A 543 -7.64 -11.99 15.39
N ALA A 544 -7.85 -10.79 15.93
CA ALA A 544 -8.24 -10.62 17.33
C ALA A 544 -9.71 -11.01 17.53
N ALA A 545 -10.60 -10.50 16.68
CA ALA A 545 -12.02 -10.83 16.65
C ALA A 545 -12.26 -12.32 16.32
N VAL A 546 -11.53 -12.91 15.37
CA VAL A 546 -11.61 -14.36 15.08
C VAL A 546 -11.28 -15.19 16.33
N LYS A 547 -10.22 -14.81 17.09
CA LYS A 547 -9.86 -15.49 18.33
C LYS A 547 -10.95 -15.33 19.40
N GLU A 548 -11.61 -14.17 19.48
CA GLU A 548 -12.74 -13.92 20.39
C GLU A 548 -13.98 -14.75 20.05
N ILE A 549 -14.42 -14.74 18.79
CA ILE A 549 -15.61 -15.45 18.29
C ILE A 549 -15.56 -16.97 18.54
N HIS A 550 -14.35 -17.56 18.56
CA HIS A 550 -14.16 -18.99 18.85
C HIS A 550 -13.76 -19.30 20.31
N ARG A 551 -13.60 -18.31 21.19
CA ARG A 551 -13.31 -18.56 22.62
C ARG A 551 -14.46 -19.29 23.31
N VAL A 552 -14.11 -19.96 24.40
CA VAL A 552 -15.03 -20.85 25.15
C VAL A 552 -15.95 -20.08 26.09
N LYS A 553 -15.51 -18.92 26.60
CA LYS A 553 -16.20 -18.17 27.67
C LYS A 553 -17.22 -17.16 27.16
N ASP A 554 -17.06 -16.67 25.93
CA ASP A 554 -17.62 -15.37 25.52
C ASP A 554 -19.01 -15.50 24.85
N GLY A 555 -19.73 -16.58 25.13
CA GLY A 555 -21.16 -16.72 24.81
C GLY A 555 -21.54 -17.05 23.35
N TYR A 556 -20.64 -16.88 22.38
CA TYR A 556 -20.89 -17.14 20.96
C TYR A 556 -21.41 -18.58 20.70
N ARG A 557 -22.68 -18.71 20.30
CA ARG A 557 -23.30 -20.02 19.97
C ARG A 557 -23.17 -20.32 18.48
N LYS A 558 -23.33 -21.59 18.08
CA LYS A 558 -23.48 -21.94 16.65
C LYS A 558 -24.77 -21.30 16.11
N ALA A 559 -24.78 -20.87 14.86
CA ALA A 559 -25.98 -20.36 14.20
C ALA A 559 -26.94 -21.48 13.77
N PRO A 560 -28.26 -21.22 13.61
CA PRO A 560 -29.24 -22.21 13.14
C PRO A 560 -28.89 -22.88 11.80
N PHE A 561 -28.02 -22.26 11.01
CA PHE A 561 -27.40 -22.82 9.80
C PHE A 561 -26.99 -24.30 9.95
N TYR A 562 -26.35 -24.69 11.06
CA TYR A 562 -25.85 -26.06 11.23
C TYR A 562 -26.96 -27.12 11.31
N GLN A 563 -28.11 -26.79 11.93
CA GLN A 563 -29.27 -27.68 11.98
C GLN A 563 -29.98 -27.77 10.62
N ASN A 564 -29.96 -26.69 9.82
CA ASN A 564 -30.48 -26.72 8.45
C ASN A 564 -29.54 -27.52 7.50
N LEU A 565 -28.23 -27.44 7.73
CA LEU A 565 -27.22 -28.20 6.98
C LEU A 565 -27.35 -29.70 7.25
N VAL A 566 -27.55 -30.10 8.51
CA VAL A 566 -27.77 -31.51 8.92
C VAL A 566 -29.01 -31.59 9.84
N PRO A 567 -30.21 -31.85 9.30
CA PRO A 567 -31.46 -31.90 10.06
C PRO A 567 -31.75 -33.29 10.63
N ASN A 568 -32.83 -33.40 11.41
CA ASN A 568 -33.45 -34.65 11.89
C ASN A 568 -32.55 -35.55 12.77
N THR A 569 -31.35 -35.08 13.13
CA THR A 569 -30.44 -35.69 14.11
C THR A 569 -29.82 -34.58 14.96
N ASN A 570 -29.34 -34.91 16.16
CA ASN A 570 -28.58 -33.97 17.01
C ASN A 570 -27.26 -34.64 17.39
N ASN A 571 -26.14 -33.97 17.11
CA ASN A 571 -24.78 -34.48 17.28
C ASN A 571 -23.81 -33.33 17.56
N LEU A 572 -22.56 -33.66 17.88
CA LEU A 572 -21.51 -32.69 18.22
C LEU A 572 -21.28 -31.63 17.12
N PHE A 573 -21.50 -31.97 15.85
CA PHE A 573 -21.33 -31.05 14.73
C PHE A 573 -22.50 -30.06 14.58
N ASN A 574 -23.75 -30.48 14.71
CA ASN A 574 -24.91 -29.62 14.41
C ASN A 574 -25.61 -28.99 15.63
N THR A 575 -25.34 -29.49 16.84
CA THR A 575 -25.99 -29.02 18.07
C THR A 575 -25.74 -27.52 18.34
N LEU A 576 -26.79 -26.82 18.78
CA LEU A 576 -26.72 -25.43 19.25
C LEU A 576 -26.61 -25.33 20.78
N ASP A 577 -26.85 -26.44 21.48
CA ASP A 577 -26.80 -26.53 22.93
C ASP A 577 -25.34 -26.66 23.41
N VAL A 578 -24.96 -25.78 24.34
CA VAL A 578 -23.60 -25.69 24.88
C VAL A 578 -23.30 -26.81 25.88
N GLU A 579 -24.29 -27.26 26.65
CA GLU A 579 -24.16 -28.33 27.63
C GLU A 579 -24.12 -29.69 26.94
N PHE A 580 -25.04 -29.94 26.00
CA PHE A 580 -25.01 -31.13 25.14
C PHE A 580 -23.66 -31.26 24.43
N HIS A 581 -23.19 -30.18 23.78
CA HIS A 581 -21.87 -30.14 23.15
C HIS A 581 -20.73 -30.42 24.14
N ARG A 582 -20.76 -29.83 25.34
CA ARG A 582 -19.70 -30.04 26.35
C ARG A 582 -19.68 -31.49 26.83
N HIS A 583 -20.84 -32.08 27.09
CA HIS A 583 -20.99 -33.46 27.52
C HIS A 583 -20.45 -34.44 26.46
N HIS A 584 -20.97 -34.33 25.23
CA HIS A 584 -20.53 -35.15 24.08
C HIS A 584 -19.04 -34.97 23.82
N ARG A 585 -18.53 -33.72 23.80
CA ARG A 585 -17.11 -33.45 23.54
C ARG A 585 -16.21 -34.11 24.58
N ARG A 586 -16.57 -34.06 25.86
CA ARG A 586 -15.80 -34.69 26.95
C ARG A 586 -15.67 -36.20 26.73
N LEU A 587 -16.78 -36.86 26.40
CA LEU A 587 -16.85 -38.31 26.17
C LEU A 587 -16.11 -38.73 24.89
N LEU A 588 -16.30 -38.01 23.78
CA LEU A 588 -15.79 -38.36 22.47
C LEU A 588 -14.32 -37.96 22.21
N SER A 589 -13.73 -37.07 23.01
CA SER A 589 -12.35 -36.59 22.77
C SER A 589 -11.27 -37.60 23.16
N SER A 590 -11.50 -38.46 24.15
CA SER A 590 -10.48 -39.44 24.59
C SER A 590 -10.17 -40.49 23.51
N PRO A 591 -11.15 -41.11 22.82
CA PRO A 591 -10.88 -42.05 21.72
C PRO A 591 -10.13 -41.44 20.52
N LEU A 592 -10.32 -40.15 20.26
CA LEU A 592 -9.68 -39.41 19.15
C LEU A 592 -8.39 -38.66 19.55
N SER A 593 -7.91 -38.86 20.78
CA SER A 593 -6.61 -38.34 21.23
C SER A 593 -5.45 -39.07 20.55
N GLU A 594 -4.33 -38.36 20.35
CA GLU A 594 -3.13 -38.91 19.71
C GLU A 594 -2.60 -40.18 20.40
N SER A 595 -2.69 -40.26 21.74
CA SER A 595 -2.32 -41.45 22.51
C SER A 595 -3.22 -42.65 22.23
N SER A 596 -4.53 -42.44 22.02
CA SER A 596 -5.48 -43.52 21.73
C SER A 596 -5.39 -43.99 20.28
N LEU A 597 -5.09 -43.10 19.34
CA LEU A 597 -5.02 -43.45 17.92
C LEU A 597 -3.88 -44.42 17.58
N LYS A 598 -2.82 -44.48 18.40
CA LYS A 598 -1.75 -45.49 18.27
C LYS A 598 -2.26 -46.93 18.21
N SER A 599 -3.34 -47.28 18.92
CA SER A 599 -3.87 -48.65 18.89
C SER A 599 -4.63 -49.00 17.61
N VAL A 600 -4.99 -48.00 16.78
CA VAL A 600 -5.70 -48.20 15.51
C VAL A 600 -4.85 -47.88 14.27
N GLU A 601 -3.64 -47.34 14.47
CA GLU A 601 -2.65 -47.08 13.42
C GLU A 601 -2.41 -48.29 12.51
N PRO A 602 -2.22 -49.55 12.98
CA PRO A 602 -2.02 -50.70 12.09
C PRO A 602 -3.22 -50.98 11.17
N THR A 603 -4.43 -50.67 11.64
CA THR A 603 -5.67 -50.79 10.85
C THR A 603 -5.71 -49.73 9.76
N VAL A 604 -5.44 -48.47 10.11
CA VAL A 604 -5.34 -47.36 9.14
C VAL A 604 -4.29 -47.65 8.08
N ASP A 605 -3.10 -48.07 8.50
CA ASP A 605 -1.97 -48.42 7.64
C ASP A 605 -2.30 -49.56 6.65
N THR A 606 -3.08 -50.55 7.10
CA THR A 606 -3.58 -51.63 6.24
C THR A 606 -4.48 -51.10 5.12
N TYR A 607 -5.44 -50.21 5.43
CA TYR A 607 -6.29 -49.59 4.41
C TYR A 607 -5.50 -48.67 3.46
N VAL A 608 -4.49 -47.93 3.95
CA VAL A 608 -3.57 -47.14 3.11
C VAL A 608 -2.83 -48.04 2.11
N LYS A 609 -2.23 -49.14 2.59
CA LYS A 609 -1.55 -50.13 1.74
C LYS A 609 -2.49 -50.73 0.69
N MET A 610 -3.73 -51.07 1.09
CA MET A 610 -4.76 -51.56 0.17
C MET A 610 -5.17 -50.52 -0.89
N ALA A 611 -5.24 -49.24 -0.53
CA ALA A 611 -5.56 -48.17 -1.47
C ALA A 611 -4.47 -48.01 -2.53
N ILE A 612 -3.21 -48.00 -2.12
CA ILE A 612 -2.04 -47.93 -3.01
C ILE A 612 -1.99 -49.14 -3.95
N ALA A 613 -2.24 -50.35 -3.44
CA ALA A 613 -2.32 -51.56 -4.26
C ALA A 613 -3.50 -51.53 -5.26
N SER A 614 -4.64 -50.92 -4.90
CA SER A 614 -5.77 -50.72 -5.81
C SER A 614 -5.49 -49.64 -6.87
N MET A 615 -4.80 -48.55 -6.51
CA MET A 615 -4.32 -47.55 -7.46
C MET A 615 -3.35 -48.16 -8.46
N LYS A 616 -2.35 -48.95 -8.02
CA LYS A 616 -1.41 -49.62 -8.94
C LYS A 616 -2.15 -50.50 -9.95
N ARG A 617 -3.15 -51.28 -9.49
CA ARG A 617 -3.97 -52.11 -10.38
C ARG A 617 -4.79 -51.28 -11.39
N GLU A 618 -5.29 -50.10 -11.02
CA GLU A 618 -5.95 -49.22 -12.01
C GLU A 618 -4.93 -48.59 -12.96
N MET A 619 -3.78 -48.10 -12.48
CA MET A 619 -2.69 -47.58 -13.33
C MET A 619 -2.24 -48.63 -14.37
N ASP A 620 -2.09 -49.89 -13.96
CA ASP A 620 -1.68 -50.99 -14.86
C ASP A 620 -2.74 -51.37 -15.91
N GLN A 621 -4.02 -51.04 -15.67
CA GLN A 621 -5.13 -51.36 -16.57
C GLN A 621 -5.56 -50.18 -17.46
N ARG A 622 -5.41 -48.95 -16.97
CA ARG A 622 -5.96 -47.71 -17.55
C ARG A 622 -4.88 -46.70 -17.96
N GLY A 623 -3.63 -46.89 -17.53
CA GLY A 623 -2.53 -45.92 -17.67
C GLY A 623 -2.51 -44.83 -16.59
N ALA A 624 -3.61 -44.64 -15.85
CA ALA A 624 -3.72 -43.74 -14.71
C ALA A 624 -4.73 -44.28 -13.68
N ALA A 625 -4.55 -43.92 -12.41
CA ALA A 625 -5.57 -44.15 -11.36
C ALA A 625 -6.30 -42.86 -11.01
N ASP A 626 -7.59 -42.98 -10.73
CA ASP A 626 -8.35 -41.90 -10.10
C ASP A 626 -8.12 -41.93 -8.58
N VAL A 627 -7.17 -41.12 -8.12
CA VAL A 627 -6.77 -41.11 -6.70
C VAL A 627 -7.87 -40.53 -5.81
N ALA A 628 -8.71 -39.63 -6.32
CA ALA A 628 -9.82 -39.05 -5.56
C ALA A 628 -10.81 -40.12 -5.11
N LYS A 629 -11.24 -40.98 -6.04
CA LYS A 629 -12.09 -42.16 -5.79
C LYS A 629 -11.48 -43.09 -4.75
N PHE A 630 -10.20 -43.44 -4.85
CA PHE A 630 -9.58 -44.39 -3.94
C PHE A 630 -9.26 -43.80 -2.56
N TRP A 631 -8.93 -42.51 -2.45
CA TRP A 631 -8.82 -41.84 -1.15
C TRP A 631 -10.18 -41.74 -0.44
N LEU A 632 -11.26 -41.51 -1.20
CA LEU A 632 -12.63 -41.56 -0.67
C LEU A 632 -12.97 -42.95 -0.13
N PHE A 633 -12.68 -44.02 -0.89
CA PHE A 633 -12.91 -45.40 -0.43
C PHE A 633 -12.06 -45.74 0.80
N MET A 634 -10.81 -45.29 0.85
CA MET A 634 -9.89 -45.53 1.96
C MET A 634 -10.38 -44.86 3.25
N ALA A 635 -10.58 -43.53 3.23
CA ALA A 635 -11.03 -42.77 4.40
C ALA A 635 -12.40 -43.28 4.90
N THR A 636 -13.29 -43.67 3.98
CA THR A 636 -14.58 -44.28 4.32
C THR A 636 -14.44 -45.63 5.01
N ASP A 637 -13.70 -46.59 4.43
CA ASP A 637 -13.54 -47.91 5.06
C ASP A 637 -12.81 -47.82 6.41
N ILE A 638 -11.89 -46.85 6.57
CA ILE A 638 -11.26 -46.52 7.86
C ILE A 638 -12.31 -46.03 8.87
N ILE A 639 -12.97 -44.90 8.61
CA ILE A 639 -13.84 -44.28 9.63
C ILE A 639 -15.05 -45.15 9.97
N VAL A 640 -15.56 -45.92 9.01
CA VAL A 640 -16.64 -46.90 9.22
C VAL A 640 -16.14 -48.07 10.05
N GLY A 641 -14.97 -48.64 9.75
CA GLY A 641 -14.35 -49.69 10.55
C GLY A 641 -14.08 -49.26 11.99
N LEU A 642 -13.66 -48.00 12.20
CA LEU A 642 -13.46 -47.39 13.52
C LEU A 642 -14.77 -47.04 14.25
N SER A 643 -15.88 -46.85 13.52
CA SER A 643 -17.19 -46.47 14.07
C SER A 643 -18.14 -47.64 14.31
N PHE A 644 -18.00 -48.76 13.60
CA PHE A 644 -18.88 -49.93 13.68
C PHE A 644 -18.14 -51.28 13.78
N GLY A 645 -16.81 -51.31 13.75
CA GLY A 645 -16.00 -52.53 13.89
C GLY A 645 -15.83 -53.32 12.58
N GLU A 646 -16.58 -53.00 11.54
CA GLU A 646 -16.47 -53.58 10.21
C GLU A 646 -16.50 -52.48 9.16
N SER A 647 -15.59 -52.54 8.18
CA SER A 647 -15.60 -51.66 7.01
C SER A 647 -16.63 -52.12 5.98
N PHE A 648 -17.10 -51.23 5.12
CA PHE A 648 -17.97 -51.59 4.01
C PHE A 648 -17.28 -52.44 2.92
N GLY A 649 -15.94 -52.42 2.87
CA GLY A 649 -15.16 -53.14 1.87
C GLY A 649 -15.23 -52.49 0.49
N ILE A 650 -15.68 -51.23 0.40
CA ILE A 650 -15.78 -50.51 -0.88
C ILE A 650 -14.40 -50.32 -1.52
N LEU A 651 -13.33 -50.24 -0.72
CA LEU A 651 -11.95 -50.22 -1.20
C LEU A 651 -11.52 -51.57 -1.80
N LYS A 652 -11.95 -52.69 -1.20
CA LYS A 652 -11.66 -54.05 -1.68
C LYS A 652 -12.37 -54.35 -2.99
N HIS A 653 -13.64 -53.93 -3.11
CA HIS A 653 -14.49 -54.18 -4.28
C HIS A 653 -14.39 -53.09 -5.35
N GLY A 654 -13.80 -51.92 -5.05
CA GLY A 654 -13.67 -50.80 -5.97
C GLY A 654 -14.99 -50.12 -6.35
N LYS A 655 -16.06 -50.32 -5.56
CA LYS A 655 -17.41 -49.83 -5.82
C LYS A 655 -18.11 -49.40 -4.53
N LYS A 656 -18.83 -48.28 -4.57
CA LYS A 656 -19.68 -47.80 -3.46
C LYS A 656 -20.84 -48.77 -3.22
N ASN A 657 -21.27 -48.89 -1.96
CA ASN A 657 -22.49 -49.60 -1.59
C ASN A 657 -23.67 -48.60 -1.49
N GLN A 658 -24.90 -49.12 -1.32
CA GLN A 658 -26.10 -48.28 -1.26
C GLN A 658 -26.08 -47.29 -0.08
N TYR A 659 -25.57 -47.70 1.09
CA TYR A 659 -25.52 -46.84 2.27
C TYR A 659 -24.67 -45.58 2.04
N ILE A 660 -23.50 -45.72 1.41
CA ILE A 660 -22.63 -44.57 1.08
C ILE A 660 -23.27 -43.69 0.01
N ILE A 661 -23.90 -44.27 -1.02
CA ILE A 661 -24.63 -43.53 -2.05
C ILE A 661 -25.76 -42.69 -1.44
N ASP A 662 -26.51 -43.27 -0.49
CA ASP A 662 -27.58 -42.58 0.23
C ASP A 662 -27.02 -41.43 1.08
N LEU A 663 -25.93 -41.67 1.80
CA LEU A 663 -25.31 -40.73 2.73
C LEU A 663 -24.72 -39.51 1.99
N GLU A 664 -23.92 -39.75 0.95
CA GLU A 664 -23.40 -38.72 0.04
C GLU A 664 -24.53 -37.94 -0.64
N GLY A 665 -25.56 -38.64 -1.11
CA GLY A 665 -26.72 -38.06 -1.78
C GLY A 665 -27.57 -37.14 -0.87
N LEU A 666 -27.54 -37.36 0.45
CA LEU A 666 -28.14 -36.45 1.43
C LEU A 666 -27.21 -35.29 1.80
N ALA A 667 -25.90 -35.51 1.83
CA ALA A 667 -24.89 -34.48 2.11
C ALA A 667 -24.81 -33.45 0.97
N ALA A 668 -24.76 -33.90 -0.29
CA ALA A 668 -24.69 -33.05 -1.49
C ALA A 668 -25.89 -32.09 -1.63
N LYS A 669 -27.07 -32.45 -1.09
CA LYS A 669 -28.28 -31.60 -1.05
C LYS A 669 -28.25 -30.57 0.09
N GLY A 670 -27.23 -30.60 0.96
CA GLY A 670 -27.11 -29.75 2.15
C GLY A 670 -27.03 -28.25 1.85
N SER A 671 -26.42 -27.85 0.72
CA SER A 671 -26.35 -26.44 0.29
C SER A 671 -27.72 -25.87 -0.05
N ILE A 672 -28.53 -26.60 -0.82
CA ILE A 672 -29.91 -26.24 -1.17
C ILE A 672 -30.78 -26.18 0.10
N ARG A 673 -30.64 -27.17 0.99
CA ARG A 673 -31.42 -27.26 2.23
C ARG A 673 -31.11 -26.17 3.25
N SER A 674 -29.84 -25.82 3.42
CA SER A 674 -29.43 -24.69 4.26
C SER A 674 -29.88 -23.34 3.70
N THR A 675 -30.07 -23.23 2.37
CA THR A 675 -30.59 -22.02 1.71
C THR A 675 -32.11 -21.86 1.83
N PHE A 676 -32.86 -22.96 1.65
CA PHE A 676 -34.32 -22.95 1.55
C PHE A 676 -35.01 -23.92 2.53
N PRO A 677 -34.75 -23.83 3.86
CA PRO A 677 -35.21 -24.83 4.83
C PRO A 677 -36.75 -24.98 4.85
N THR A 678 -37.48 -23.86 4.86
CA THR A 678 -38.95 -23.86 4.84
C THR A 678 -39.52 -24.49 3.57
N LEU A 679 -38.94 -24.17 2.41
CA LEU A 679 -39.38 -24.73 1.13
C LEU A 679 -39.19 -26.25 1.09
N ILE A 680 -38.04 -26.76 1.53
CA ILE A 680 -37.80 -28.21 1.58
C ILE A 680 -38.69 -28.89 2.63
N SER A 681 -38.90 -28.28 3.79
CA SER A 681 -39.81 -28.81 4.82
C SER A 681 -41.26 -28.93 4.32
N ILE A 682 -41.72 -27.97 3.51
CA ILE A 682 -43.02 -28.06 2.84
C ILE A 682 -42.99 -29.12 1.74
N ALA A 683 -41.97 -29.10 0.87
CA ALA A 683 -41.89 -29.97 -0.29
C ALA A 683 -41.80 -31.47 0.07
N THR A 684 -41.15 -31.80 1.19
CA THR A 684 -41.08 -33.18 1.73
C THR A 684 -42.43 -33.73 2.22
N LYS A 685 -43.46 -32.88 2.38
CA LYS A 685 -44.84 -33.32 2.68
C LYS A 685 -45.64 -33.67 1.42
N PHE A 686 -45.15 -33.35 0.22
CA PHE A 686 -45.79 -33.69 -1.05
C PHE A 686 -45.20 -34.97 -1.67
N PRO A 687 -46.03 -35.86 -2.25
CA PRO A 687 -45.62 -37.21 -2.68
C PRO A 687 -44.84 -37.25 -4.01
N LEU A 688 -43.98 -36.25 -4.28
CA LEU A 688 -43.16 -36.19 -5.50
C LEU A 688 -42.02 -37.23 -5.46
N PRO A 689 -41.64 -37.84 -6.61
CA PRO A 689 -40.65 -38.93 -6.63
C PRO A 689 -39.31 -38.62 -5.97
N VAL A 690 -38.78 -37.40 -6.18
CA VAL A 690 -37.46 -36.99 -5.62
C VAL A 690 -37.45 -36.92 -4.09
N PHE A 691 -38.59 -36.59 -3.46
CA PHE A 691 -38.72 -36.55 -2.00
C PHE A 691 -38.99 -37.94 -1.43
N LYS A 692 -39.76 -38.79 -2.12
CA LYS A 692 -39.92 -40.21 -1.75
C LYS A 692 -38.56 -40.92 -1.64
N GLU A 693 -37.69 -40.76 -2.63
CA GLU A 693 -36.35 -41.36 -2.58
C GLU A 693 -35.47 -40.75 -1.48
N THR A 694 -35.56 -39.44 -1.27
CA THR A 694 -34.81 -38.75 -0.20
C THR A 694 -35.24 -39.21 1.20
N VAL A 695 -36.54 -39.49 1.41
CA VAL A 695 -37.06 -40.07 2.67
C VAL A 695 -36.65 -41.54 2.81
N ALA A 696 -36.74 -42.33 1.73
CA ALA A 696 -36.31 -43.73 1.73
C ALA A 696 -34.81 -43.88 2.05
N ALA A 697 -33.94 -43.07 1.44
CA ALA A 697 -32.52 -43.01 1.74
C ALA A 697 -32.24 -42.68 3.22
N ALA A 698 -32.93 -41.68 3.78
CA ALA A 698 -32.79 -41.34 5.20
C ALA A 698 -33.21 -42.47 6.14
N GLN A 699 -34.25 -43.24 5.78
CA GLN A 699 -34.68 -44.41 6.53
C GLN A 699 -33.67 -45.56 6.42
N ARG A 700 -33.19 -45.88 5.20
CA ARG A 700 -32.14 -46.92 4.98
C ARG A 700 -30.86 -46.63 5.77
N ILE A 701 -30.44 -45.36 5.85
CA ILE A 701 -29.30 -44.94 6.68
C ILE A 701 -29.57 -45.18 8.18
N LYS A 702 -30.78 -44.84 8.66
CA LYS A 702 -31.17 -45.10 10.06
C LYS A 702 -31.12 -46.60 10.36
N ASP A 703 -31.79 -47.41 9.55
CA ASP A 703 -31.91 -48.86 9.73
C ASP A 703 -30.54 -49.53 9.73
N TYR A 704 -29.70 -49.23 8.74
CA TYR A 704 -28.34 -49.77 8.67
C TYR A 704 -27.50 -49.42 9.90
N SER A 705 -27.53 -48.16 10.33
CA SER A 705 -26.75 -47.71 11.49
C SER A 705 -27.24 -48.32 12.81
N ALA A 706 -28.55 -48.59 12.94
CA ALA A 706 -29.10 -49.33 14.07
C ALA A 706 -28.67 -50.80 14.07
N GLU A 707 -28.69 -51.46 12.90
CA GLU A 707 -28.23 -52.84 12.76
C GLU A 707 -26.74 -52.99 13.08
N ALA A 708 -25.90 -52.05 12.62
CA ALA A 708 -24.46 -52.03 12.89
C ALA A 708 -24.15 -51.91 14.39
N VAL A 709 -24.83 -51.00 15.11
CA VAL A 709 -24.72 -50.87 16.57
C VAL A 709 -25.20 -52.15 17.28
N ALA A 710 -26.33 -52.72 16.84
CA ALA A 710 -26.88 -53.95 17.43
C ALA A 710 -26.03 -55.21 17.14
N ARG A 711 -25.31 -55.26 16.02
CA ARG A 711 -24.28 -56.28 15.73
C ARG A 711 -23.10 -56.12 16.70
N TYR A 712 -22.49 -54.94 16.77
CA TYR A 712 -21.35 -54.71 17.66
C TYR A 712 -21.65 -55.00 19.14
N LYS A 713 -22.84 -54.63 19.64
CA LYS A 713 -23.24 -54.98 21.01
C LYS A 713 -23.30 -56.48 21.27
N ARG A 714 -23.75 -57.29 20.29
CA ARG A 714 -23.75 -58.76 20.40
C ARG A 714 -22.34 -59.33 20.37
N ASP A 715 -21.46 -58.78 19.53
CA ASP A 715 -20.07 -59.22 19.41
C ASP A 715 -19.27 -58.88 20.68
N LEU A 716 -19.46 -57.67 21.23
CA LEU A 716 -18.86 -57.23 22.49
C LEU A 716 -19.33 -58.07 23.69
N ALA A 717 -20.62 -58.43 23.74
CA ALA A 717 -21.18 -59.27 24.80
C ALA A 717 -20.76 -60.75 24.72
N SER A 718 -20.50 -61.26 23.51
CA SER A 718 -20.13 -62.67 23.29
C SER A 718 -18.62 -62.92 23.33
N ASN A 719 -17.79 -61.96 22.90
CA ASN A 719 -16.33 -62.08 23.01
C ASN A 719 -15.64 -60.70 23.23
N PRO A 720 -15.57 -60.21 24.47
CA PRO A 720 -14.96 -58.92 24.81
C PRO A 720 -13.48 -58.77 24.37
N ALA A 721 -12.76 -59.89 24.23
CA ALA A 721 -11.35 -59.94 23.84
C ALA A 721 -11.14 -59.91 22.32
N ALA A 722 -12.10 -60.39 21.52
CA ALA A 722 -12.07 -60.30 20.06
C ALA A 722 -12.75 -59.02 19.51
N ALA A 723 -13.49 -58.28 20.35
CA ALA A 723 -14.13 -57.03 19.97
C ALA A 723 -13.09 -55.97 19.55
N LYS A 724 -13.01 -55.71 18.24
CA LYS A 724 -12.08 -54.77 17.60
C LYS A 724 -12.09 -53.39 18.28
N PRO A 725 -10.94 -52.69 18.33
CA PRO A 725 -10.86 -51.35 18.91
C PRO A 725 -11.69 -50.36 18.09
N MET A 726 -12.75 -49.84 18.72
CA MET A 726 -13.65 -48.84 18.15
C MET A 726 -13.58 -47.53 18.92
N LEU A 727 -13.82 -46.41 18.22
CA LEU A 727 -13.91 -45.09 18.81
C LEU A 727 -15.02 -45.00 19.88
N PHE A 728 -16.09 -45.76 19.72
CA PHE A 728 -17.23 -45.78 20.65
C PHE A 728 -17.15 -46.85 21.74
N LYS A 729 -16.11 -47.71 21.80
CA LYS A 729 -16.03 -48.85 22.73
C LYS A 729 -16.29 -48.45 24.20
N LYS A 730 -15.55 -47.44 24.69
CA LYS A 730 -15.70 -46.92 26.06
C LYS A 730 -17.06 -46.26 26.35
N LEU A 731 -17.84 -45.93 25.32
CA LEU A 731 -19.16 -45.30 25.47
C LEU A 731 -20.26 -46.36 25.61
N PHE A 732 -20.11 -47.51 24.95
CA PHE A 732 -20.93 -48.68 25.21
C PHE A 732 -20.66 -49.30 26.59
N GLU A 733 -19.41 -49.23 27.07
CA GLU A 733 -19.00 -49.75 28.40
C GLU A 733 -19.45 -48.86 29.58
N ALA A 734 -19.86 -47.60 29.34
CA ALA A 734 -20.10 -46.61 30.40
C ALA A 734 -21.53 -46.63 31.01
N GLY A 735 -22.45 -47.44 30.50
CA GLY A 735 -23.82 -47.53 31.02
C GLY A 735 -24.56 -46.18 31.03
N GLU A 736 -25.24 -45.84 32.12
CA GLU A 736 -25.95 -44.56 32.28
C GLU A 736 -25.04 -43.31 32.29
N ALA A 737 -23.71 -43.48 32.41
CA ALA A 737 -22.74 -42.40 32.27
C ALA A 737 -22.20 -42.22 30.84
N GLY A 738 -22.66 -43.06 29.90
CA GLY A 738 -22.33 -43.03 28.47
C GLY A 738 -23.31 -42.20 27.64
N LEU A 739 -23.32 -42.46 26.33
CA LEU A 739 -24.30 -41.90 25.38
C LEU A 739 -25.38 -42.94 25.08
N SER A 740 -26.61 -42.49 24.81
CA SER A 740 -27.69 -43.39 24.38
C SER A 740 -27.44 -43.96 22.97
N ASP A 741 -28.11 -45.06 22.63
CA ASP A 741 -27.95 -45.72 21.31
C ASP A 741 -28.28 -44.79 20.14
N ASP A 742 -29.29 -43.92 20.29
CA ASP A 742 -29.65 -42.93 19.27
C ASP A 742 -28.63 -41.79 19.15
N GLU A 743 -27.98 -41.40 20.26
CA GLU A 743 -26.87 -40.44 20.25
C GLU A 743 -25.61 -41.05 19.63
N ILE A 744 -25.23 -42.27 20.00
CA ILE A 744 -24.10 -42.99 19.37
C ILE A 744 -24.35 -43.17 17.87
N ARG A 745 -25.57 -43.52 17.48
CA ARG A 745 -26.00 -43.61 16.08
C ARG A 745 -25.87 -42.27 15.35
N ALA A 746 -26.28 -41.16 15.97
CA ALA A 746 -26.19 -39.83 15.38
C ALA A 746 -24.73 -39.33 15.25
N GLU A 747 -23.88 -39.62 16.24
CA GLU A 747 -22.44 -39.29 16.18
C GLU A 747 -21.71 -40.16 15.15
N ALA A 748 -21.99 -41.46 15.08
CA ALA A 748 -21.39 -42.35 14.07
C ALA A 748 -21.78 -41.94 12.64
N GLN A 749 -23.04 -41.58 12.38
CA GLN A 749 -23.48 -41.02 11.10
C GLN A 749 -22.72 -39.72 10.75
N ALA A 750 -22.54 -38.82 11.73
CA ALA A 750 -21.78 -37.59 11.54
C ALA A 750 -20.29 -37.84 11.28
N TYR A 751 -19.69 -38.82 11.97
CA TYR A 751 -18.29 -39.21 11.83
C TYR A 751 -17.99 -39.77 10.45
N ILE A 752 -18.88 -40.59 9.88
CA ILE A 752 -18.66 -41.15 8.55
C ILE A 752 -18.59 -40.03 7.49
N VAL A 753 -19.55 -39.11 7.48
CA VAL A 753 -19.51 -37.95 6.55
C VAL A 753 -18.27 -37.09 6.81
N ALA A 754 -17.99 -36.76 8.07
CA ALA A 754 -16.90 -35.85 8.42
C ALA A 754 -15.50 -36.45 8.21
N GLY A 755 -15.33 -37.76 8.38
CA GLY A 755 -14.05 -38.47 8.25
C GLY A 755 -13.73 -38.94 6.84
N SER A 756 -14.74 -39.25 6.03
CA SER A 756 -14.57 -39.66 4.62
C SER A 756 -14.15 -38.48 3.73
N ASP A 757 -15.09 -37.58 3.42
CA ASP A 757 -14.93 -36.59 2.35
C ASP A 757 -13.80 -35.60 2.64
N THR A 758 -13.60 -35.24 3.91
CA THR A 758 -12.63 -34.21 4.29
C THR A 758 -11.19 -34.70 4.13
N THR A 759 -10.87 -35.90 4.61
CA THR A 759 -9.56 -36.52 4.44
C THR A 759 -9.32 -36.85 2.97
N ALA A 760 -10.32 -37.40 2.28
CA ALA A 760 -10.22 -37.76 0.87
C ALA A 760 -9.94 -36.56 -0.05
N THR A 761 -10.66 -35.45 0.14
CA THR A 761 -10.41 -34.20 -0.60
C THR A 761 -9.02 -33.65 -0.30
N THR A 762 -8.63 -33.60 0.98
CA THR A 762 -7.32 -33.07 1.37
C THR A 762 -6.19 -33.91 0.77
N LEU A 763 -6.31 -35.25 0.80
CA LEU A 763 -5.39 -36.17 0.13
C LEU A 763 -5.35 -35.97 -1.38
N THR A 764 -6.50 -35.75 -2.01
CA THR A 764 -6.58 -35.50 -3.46
C THR A 764 -5.78 -34.27 -3.86
N TYR A 765 -5.97 -33.15 -3.15
CA TYR A 765 -5.18 -31.93 -3.38
C TYR A 765 -3.71 -32.10 -2.96
N LEU A 766 -3.41 -32.84 -1.90
CA LEU A 766 -2.03 -33.13 -1.47
C LEU A 766 -1.25 -33.84 -2.58
N ILE A 767 -1.78 -34.95 -3.10
CA ILE A 767 -1.12 -35.70 -4.18
C ILE A 767 -1.07 -34.85 -5.46
N TYR A 768 -2.15 -34.15 -5.84
CA TYR A 768 -2.16 -33.28 -7.01
C TYR A 768 -1.08 -32.19 -6.95
N SER A 769 -0.96 -31.47 -5.82
CA SER A 769 0.04 -30.41 -5.64
C SER A 769 1.46 -30.95 -5.71
N ILE A 770 1.77 -32.07 -5.05
CA ILE A 770 3.11 -32.69 -5.11
C ILE A 770 3.40 -33.22 -6.52
N CYS A 771 2.44 -33.86 -7.19
CA CYS A 771 2.60 -34.34 -8.56
C CYS A 771 2.78 -33.21 -9.58
N SER A 772 2.26 -32.01 -9.31
CA SER A 772 2.41 -30.81 -10.14
C SER A 772 3.75 -30.08 -9.96
N HIS A 773 4.49 -30.34 -8.87
CA HIS A 773 5.76 -29.69 -8.55
C HIS A 773 6.88 -30.73 -8.44
N ALA A 774 7.63 -30.94 -9.52
CA ALA A 774 8.61 -32.02 -9.63
C ALA A 774 9.80 -31.87 -8.65
N ASP A 775 10.23 -30.64 -8.38
CA ASP A 775 11.25 -30.27 -7.40
C ASP A 775 10.81 -30.61 -5.97
N VAL A 776 9.57 -30.24 -5.61
CA VAL A 776 8.96 -30.57 -4.31
C VAL A 776 8.84 -32.08 -4.16
N ARG A 777 8.36 -32.79 -5.20
CA ARG A 777 8.28 -34.26 -5.21
C ARG A 777 9.65 -34.91 -5.00
N GLN A 778 10.70 -34.46 -5.69
CA GLN A 778 12.06 -34.99 -5.54
C GLN A 778 12.61 -34.78 -4.13
N LYS A 779 12.43 -33.58 -3.54
CA LYS A 779 12.87 -33.30 -2.16
C LYS A 779 12.10 -34.16 -1.13
N LEU A 780 10.79 -34.37 -1.32
CA LEU A 780 9.99 -35.28 -0.50
C LEU A 780 10.42 -36.74 -0.64
N VAL A 781 10.57 -37.26 -1.87
CA VAL A 781 11.02 -38.64 -2.09
C VAL A 781 12.37 -38.87 -1.43
N LYS A 782 13.30 -37.91 -1.52
CA LYS A 782 14.60 -38.00 -0.84
C LYS A 782 14.48 -38.08 0.68
N GLU A 783 13.57 -37.33 1.30
CA GLU A 783 13.28 -37.44 2.74
C GLU A 783 12.70 -38.82 3.09
N LEU A 784 11.73 -39.30 2.31
CA LEU A 784 11.05 -40.59 2.54
C LEU A 784 11.96 -41.80 2.33
N MET A 785 12.96 -41.73 1.45
CA MET A 785 13.93 -42.81 1.22
C MET A 785 14.93 -42.97 2.38
N GLY A 786 14.97 -42.04 3.34
CA GLY A 786 15.73 -42.18 4.59
C GLY A 786 15.02 -43.02 5.66
N LEU A 787 13.76 -43.43 5.44
CA LEU A 787 12.96 -44.19 6.41
C LEU A 787 13.20 -45.70 6.32
N PRO A 788 13.11 -46.45 7.44
CA PRO A 788 13.11 -47.92 7.42
C PRO A 788 11.91 -48.46 6.61
N ASP A 789 11.99 -49.70 6.13
CA ASP A 789 10.95 -50.30 5.27
C ASP A 789 9.61 -50.51 5.99
N ASP A 790 9.66 -50.80 7.28
CA ASP A 790 8.52 -51.05 8.16
C ASP A 790 8.04 -49.82 8.94
N PHE A 791 8.44 -48.60 8.51
CA PHE A 791 8.08 -47.34 9.17
C PHE A 791 6.58 -47.20 9.51
N GLY A 792 6.32 -46.61 10.66
CA GLY A 792 4.98 -46.27 11.18
C GLY A 792 4.73 -44.77 11.23
N HIS A 793 3.65 -44.38 11.91
CA HIS A 793 3.26 -42.98 12.08
C HIS A 793 4.28 -42.19 12.89
N SER A 794 4.95 -42.80 13.87
CA SER A 794 5.96 -42.15 14.70
C SER A 794 7.12 -41.58 13.89
N ASP A 795 7.58 -42.32 12.88
CA ASP A 795 8.77 -41.95 12.10
C ASP A 795 8.46 -40.76 11.17
N ILE A 796 7.29 -40.79 10.54
CA ILE A 796 6.82 -39.73 9.64
C ILE A 796 6.21 -38.51 10.35
N ARG A 797 5.93 -38.61 11.66
CA ARG A 797 5.41 -37.48 12.44
C ARG A 797 6.44 -36.36 12.57
N GLU A 798 7.71 -36.72 12.70
CA GLU A 798 8.83 -35.77 12.92
C GLU A 798 9.51 -35.30 11.60
N LEU A 799 9.08 -35.80 10.43
CA LEU A 799 9.64 -35.40 9.15
C LEU A 799 9.26 -33.96 8.79
N PRO A 800 10.21 -33.00 8.74
CA PRO A 800 9.88 -31.59 8.59
C PRO A 800 9.26 -31.29 7.23
N TYR A 801 9.77 -31.86 6.13
CA TYR A 801 9.33 -31.46 4.80
C TYR A 801 7.97 -32.05 4.44
N LEU A 802 7.70 -33.31 4.76
CA LEU A 802 6.37 -33.91 4.67
C LEU A 802 5.32 -33.10 5.46
N ASN A 803 5.64 -32.65 6.68
CA ASN A 803 4.70 -31.84 7.48
C ASN A 803 4.49 -30.44 6.87
N ASN A 804 5.53 -29.78 6.38
CA ASN A 804 5.42 -28.48 5.70
C ASN A 804 4.53 -28.55 4.45
N ILE A 805 4.66 -29.63 3.65
CA ILE A 805 3.81 -29.91 2.50
C ILE A 805 2.34 -30.10 2.94
N ILE A 806 2.10 -30.88 3.99
CA ILE A 806 0.74 -31.12 4.51
C ILE A 806 0.11 -29.84 5.06
N ASP A 807 0.84 -29.03 5.81
CA ASP A 807 0.31 -27.78 6.38
C ASP A 807 0.10 -26.70 5.29
N GLU A 808 0.89 -26.69 4.21
CA GLU A 808 0.63 -25.84 3.04
C GLU A 808 -0.59 -26.29 2.23
N THR A 809 -0.77 -27.59 2.02
CA THR A 809 -2.00 -28.12 1.41
C THR A 809 -3.23 -27.82 2.28
N LEU A 810 -3.12 -27.97 3.60
CA LEU A 810 -4.19 -27.60 4.53
C LEU A 810 -4.45 -26.08 4.54
N ARG A 811 -3.45 -25.24 4.27
CA ARG A 811 -3.64 -23.80 4.08
C ARG A 811 -4.48 -23.51 2.83
N LEU A 812 -4.04 -23.94 1.65
CA LEU A 812 -4.71 -23.56 0.40
C LEU A 812 -6.00 -24.35 0.10
N TYR A 813 -6.03 -25.63 0.49
CA TYR A 813 -7.03 -26.62 0.11
C TYR A 813 -7.70 -27.25 1.34
N ALA A 814 -7.91 -26.47 2.41
CA ALA A 814 -8.66 -26.90 3.59
C ALA A 814 -10.01 -27.51 3.19
N ALA A 815 -10.33 -28.71 3.68
CA ALA A 815 -11.53 -29.43 3.30
C ALA A 815 -12.85 -28.73 3.66
N ALA A 816 -12.85 -27.86 4.67
CA ALA A 816 -14.00 -27.03 5.05
C ALA A 816 -13.59 -25.55 5.13
N PRO A 817 -13.37 -24.88 3.98
CA PRO A 817 -12.74 -23.56 3.94
C PRO A 817 -13.73 -22.40 4.14
N SER A 818 -15.04 -22.70 4.09
CA SER A 818 -16.15 -21.74 4.14
C SER A 818 -16.42 -21.19 5.54
N ALA A 819 -17.32 -20.20 5.62
CA ALA A 819 -17.81 -19.59 6.84
C ALA A 819 -18.21 -20.59 7.96
N LEU A 820 -17.78 -20.29 9.19
CA LEU A 820 -18.15 -21.01 10.42
C LEU A 820 -19.06 -20.14 11.32
N PRO A 821 -20.34 -19.93 10.96
CA PRO A 821 -21.18 -18.89 11.57
C PRO A 821 -21.41 -19.09 13.08
N ARG A 822 -21.45 -17.98 13.81
CA ARG A 822 -21.81 -17.87 15.22
C ARG A 822 -22.88 -16.81 15.40
N VAL A 823 -23.55 -16.82 16.54
CA VAL A 823 -24.50 -15.78 16.95
C VAL A 823 -23.83 -14.88 18.00
N VAL A 824 -23.90 -13.56 17.80
CA VAL A 824 -23.44 -12.56 18.76
C VAL A 824 -24.30 -12.64 20.04
N PRO A 825 -23.70 -12.65 21.25
CA PRO A 825 -24.45 -12.66 22.51
C PRO A 825 -25.49 -11.54 22.62
N ALA A 826 -26.56 -11.75 23.38
CA ALA A 826 -27.70 -10.83 23.48
C ALA A 826 -27.34 -9.37 23.89
N GLY A 827 -26.23 -9.16 24.60
CA GLY A 827 -25.72 -7.82 24.94
C GLY A 827 -25.00 -7.08 23.80
N GLY A 828 -24.87 -7.70 22.62
CA GLY A 828 -23.98 -7.25 21.56
C GLY A 828 -22.50 -7.57 21.84
N ALA A 829 -21.62 -7.20 20.91
CA ALA A 829 -20.17 -7.32 21.05
C ALA A 829 -19.43 -6.24 20.27
N HIS A 830 -18.24 -5.86 20.74
CA HIS A 830 -17.32 -4.97 20.00
C HIS A 830 -16.25 -5.79 19.30
N LEU A 831 -16.38 -5.98 17.98
CA LEU A 831 -15.47 -6.80 17.18
C LEU A 831 -14.81 -5.94 16.10
N ALA A 832 -13.47 -5.95 16.06
CA ALA A 832 -12.65 -5.24 15.06
C ALA A 832 -13.04 -3.75 14.87
N GLY A 833 -13.35 -3.06 15.98
CA GLY A 833 -13.75 -1.64 16.00
C GLY A 833 -15.24 -1.35 15.82
N TYR A 834 -16.07 -2.37 15.53
CA TYR A 834 -17.51 -2.21 15.31
C TYR A 834 -18.33 -2.78 16.47
N PHE A 835 -19.38 -2.09 16.89
CA PHE A 835 -20.43 -2.69 17.73
C PHE A 835 -21.39 -3.49 16.85
N LEU A 836 -21.53 -4.78 17.15
CA LEU A 836 -22.51 -5.67 16.52
C LEU A 836 -23.63 -5.96 17.53
N PRO A 837 -24.91 -5.71 17.17
CA PRO A 837 -26.05 -6.05 18.02
C PRO A 837 -26.13 -7.55 18.31
N GLY A 838 -26.79 -7.91 19.42
CA GLY A 838 -27.15 -9.30 19.71
C GLY A 838 -27.96 -9.94 18.59
N ASP A 839 -27.90 -11.27 18.51
CA ASP A 839 -28.52 -12.11 17.48
C ASP A 839 -28.01 -11.91 16.03
N THR A 840 -27.09 -10.96 15.79
CA THR A 840 -26.33 -10.87 14.53
C THR A 840 -25.52 -12.15 14.31
N ILE A 841 -25.51 -12.67 13.07
CA ILE A 841 -24.63 -13.76 12.68
C ILE A 841 -23.24 -13.19 12.36
N VAL A 842 -22.22 -13.69 13.06
CA VAL A 842 -20.81 -13.43 12.74
C VAL A 842 -20.15 -14.68 12.18
N SER A 843 -19.60 -14.56 10.99
CA SER A 843 -18.90 -15.61 10.27
C SER A 843 -17.40 -15.32 10.26
N THR A 844 -16.63 -16.40 10.20
CA THR A 844 -15.18 -16.36 9.96
C THR A 844 -14.86 -17.51 9.02
N GLN A 845 -14.09 -17.29 7.97
CA GLN A 845 -13.74 -18.35 7.03
C GLN A 845 -12.23 -18.56 6.87
N ALA A 846 -11.82 -19.83 6.92
CA ALA A 846 -10.44 -20.23 6.71
C ALA A 846 -9.93 -19.78 5.33
N TRP A 847 -10.78 -19.77 4.30
CA TRP A 847 -10.40 -19.32 2.95
C TRP A 847 -9.75 -17.93 2.95
N THR A 848 -10.36 -16.94 3.62
CA THR A 848 -9.82 -15.57 3.66
C THR A 848 -8.57 -15.49 4.51
N LEU A 849 -8.61 -16.05 5.72
CA LEU A 849 -7.50 -15.98 6.67
C LEU A 849 -6.23 -16.65 6.13
N HIS A 850 -6.38 -17.75 5.39
CA HIS A 850 -5.27 -18.47 4.77
C HIS A 850 -4.70 -17.76 3.53
N ARG A 851 -5.34 -16.69 3.05
CA ARG A 851 -5.00 -15.95 1.82
C ARG A 851 -4.76 -14.45 2.05
N ASP A 852 -4.56 -14.05 3.30
CA ASP A 852 -4.16 -12.68 3.62
C ASP A 852 -2.70 -12.45 3.19
N PRO A 853 -2.40 -11.53 2.23
CA PRO A 853 -1.04 -11.25 1.78
C PRO A 853 -0.16 -10.60 2.86
N HIS A 854 -0.74 -10.02 3.92
CA HIS A 854 0.02 -9.51 5.06
C HIS A 854 0.56 -10.65 5.94
N VAL A 855 -0.09 -11.82 5.91
CA VAL A 855 0.31 -13.01 6.69
C VAL A 855 1.07 -14.02 5.83
N PHE A 856 0.64 -14.21 4.58
CA PHE A 856 1.21 -15.16 3.62
C PHE A 856 1.63 -14.41 2.35
N PRO A 857 2.91 -14.03 2.20
CA PRO A 857 3.43 -13.49 0.94
C PRO A 857 3.15 -14.44 -0.22
N ASP A 858 2.72 -13.90 -1.35
CA ASP A 858 2.20 -14.65 -2.51
C ASP A 858 1.16 -15.71 -2.10
N PRO A 859 0.00 -15.26 -1.58
CA PRO A 859 -0.89 -16.12 -0.81
C PRO A 859 -1.51 -17.27 -1.62
N GLU A 860 -1.76 -17.09 -2.92
CA GLU A 860 -2.32 -18.15 -3.77
C GLU A 860 -1.28 -19.20 -4.23
N THR A 861 0.01 -18.92 -4.07
CA THR A 861 1.09 -19.84 -4.44
C THR A 861 1.19 -20.96 -3.41
N TRP A 862 1.11 -22.22 -3.86
CA TRP A 862 1.39 -23.39 -3.03
C TRP A 862 2.89 -23.57 -2.90
N ASP A 863 3.43 -23.11 -1.77
CA ASP A 863 4.86 -23.15 -1.46
C ASP A 863 5.08 -23.75 -0.07
N PRO A 864 5.51 -25.03 0.03
CA PRO A 864 5.86 -25.64 1.31
C PRO A 864 7.05 -24.98 2.02
N SER A 865 7.92 -24.25 1.32
CA SER A 865 9.14 -23.67 1.92
C SER A 865 8.85 -22.52 2.88
N ARG A 866 7.70 -21.83 2.74
CA ARG A 866 7.25 -20.77 3.67
C ARG A 866 7.18 -21.24 5.13
N TRP A 867 6.99 -22.54 5.36
CA TRP A 867 6.93 -23.14 6.70
C TRP A 867 8.30 -23.37 7.34
N GLU A 868 9.40 -23.39 6.56
CA GLU A 868 10.77 -23.50 7.09
C GLU A 868 11.18 -22.28 7.93
N LYS A 869 10.51 -21.12 7.74
CA LYS A 869 10.68 -19.89 8.51
C LYS A 869 9.34 -19.30 8.97
N GLY A 870 8.36 -20.16 9.25
CA GLY A 870 6.98 -19.77 9.58
C GLY A 870 6.91 -18.78 10.75
N SER A 871 6.24 -17.64 10.54
CA SER A 871 6.04 -16.65 11.60
C SER A 871 4.94 -17.09 12.58
N LYS A 872 4.96 -16.56 13.81
CA LYS A 872 3.86 -16.78 14.77
C LYS A 872 2.51 -16.35 14.19
N MET A 873 2.48 -15.28 13.39
CA MET A 873 1.26 -14.76 12.75
C MET A 873 0.68 -15.76 11.74
N MET A 874 1.54 -16.43 10.95
CA MET A 874 1.13 -17.51 10.04
C MET A 874 0.52 -18.69 10.80
N HIS A 875 1.17 -19.15 11.88
CA HIS A 875 0.66 -20.27 12.69
C HIS A 875 -0.65 -19.93 13.41
N ASP A 876 -0.83 -18.68 13.84
CA ASP A 876 -2.07 -18.22 14.47
C ASP A 876 -3.24 -18.09 13.47
N ALA A 877 -2.95 -17.80 12.19
CA ALA A 877 -3.96 -17.61 11.13
C ALA A 877 -4.43 -18.91 10.44
N VAL A 878 -3.60 -19.96 10.43
CA VAL A 878 -3.98 -21.25 9.81
C VAL A 878 -4.91 -22.07 10.71
N MET A 879 -6.20 -22.05 10.35
CA MET A 879 -7.30 -22.73 11.05
C MET A 879 -8.07 -23.77 10.19
N PRO A 880 -7.40 -24.71 9.48
CA PRO A 880 -8.03 -25.70 8.60
C PRO A 880 -8.94 -26.69 9.34
N PHE A 881 -8.82 -26.76 10.67
CA PHE A 881 -9.63 -27.59 11.56
C PHE A 881 -10.64 -26.76 12.37
N GLY A 882 -10.86 -25.49 12.04
CA GLY A 882 -11.63 -24.55 12.87
C GLY A 882 -10.86 -24.09 14.12
N GLY A 883 -11.55 -23.38 15.01
CA GLY A 883 -10.95 -22.77 16.20
C GLY A 883 -11.64 -23.12 17.53
N GLY A 884 -10.90 -22.93 18.62
CA GLY A 884 -11.42 -22.90 20.00
C GLY A 884 -12.07 -24.19 20.49
N SER A 885 -13.11 -24.08 21.33
CA SER A 885 -13.82 -25.23 21.93
C SER A 885 -14.49 -26.15 20.91
N ARG A 886 -14.64 -25.69 19.66
CA ARG A 886 -15.32 -26.38 18.56
C ARG A 886 -14.35 -26.82 17.46
N VAL A 887 -13.03 -26.75 17.70
CA VAL A 887 -11.99 -27.30 16.79
C VAL A 887 -12.25 -28.77 16.46
N CYS A 888 -11.98 -29.20 15.24
CA CYS A 888 -12.25 -30.54 14.74
C CYS A 888 -11.75 -31.62 15.71
N ILE A 889 -12.64 -32.54 16.09
CA ILE A 889 -12.31 -33.62 17.02
C ILE A 889 -11.44 -34.71 16.36
N GLY A 890 -11.60 -34.93 15.06
CA GLY A 890 -10.81 -35.89 14.27
C GLY A 890 -9.45 -35.40 13.80
N LYS A 891 -8.96 -34.22 14.25
CA LYS A 891 -7.72 -33.58 13.76
C LYS A 891 -6.50 -34.51 13.77
N HIS A 892 -6.34 -35.33 14.83
CA HIS A 892 -5.20 -36.24 14.95
C HIS A 892 -5.32 -37.44 14.00
N LEU A 893 -6.53 -38.00 13.81
CA LEU A 893 -6.80 -39.09 12.88
C LEU A 893 -6.57 -38.63 11.43
N ALA A 894 -7.12 -37.48 11.04
CA ALA A 894 -6.91 -36.90 9.71
C ALA A 894 -5.42 -36.67 9.42
N ARG A 895 -4.64 -36.15 10.38
CA ARG A 895 -3.18 -35.99 10.21
C ARG A 895 -2.41 -37.32 10.18
N MET A 896 -2.92 -38.37 10.82
CA MET A 896 -2.36 -39.73 10.70
C MET A 896 -2.58 -40.31 9.31
N GLU A 897 -3.80 -40.25 8.81
CA GLU A 897 -4.15 -40.68 7.45
C GLU A 897 -3.37 -39.89 6.38
N LEU A 898 -3.32 -38.55 6.50
CA LEU A 898 -2.58 -37.68 5.57
C LEU A 898 -1.10 -38.06 5.45
N ARG A 899 -0.41 -38.24 6.59
CA ARG A 899 1.01 -38.61 6.62
C ARG A 899 1.23 -40.02 6.06
N LEU A 900 0.50 -41.02 6.55
CA LEU A 900 0.68 -42.42 6.13
C LEU A 900 0.40 -42.60 4.63
N ALA A 901 -0.69 -42.03 4.13
CA ALA A 901 -1.06 -42.13 2.72
C ALA A 901 -0.07 -41.42 1.81
N ALA A 902 0.33 -40.17 2.11
CA ALA A 902 1.31 -39.46 1.30
C ALA A 902 2.69 -40.15 1.31
N ALA A 903 3.18 -40.53 2.49
CA ALA A 903 4.48 -41.19 2.63
C ALA A 903 4.54 -42.53 1.88
N ARG A 904 3.51 -43.38 2.03
CA ARG A 904 3.47 -44.66 1.31
C ARG A 904 3.20 -44.49 -0.18
N PHE A 905 2.39 -43.51 -0.59
CA PHE A 905 2.13 -43.25 -2.01
C PHE A 905 3.43 -42.87 -2.74
N PHE A 906 4.21 -41.91 -2.22
CA PHE A 906 5.46 -41.50 -2.87
C PHE A 906 6.63 -42.48 -2.67
N ARG A 907 6.59 -43.35 -1.64
CA ARG A 907 7.53 -44.49 -1.55
C ARG A 907 7.23 -45.57 -2.60
N ALA A 908 5.96 -45.80 -2.92
CA ALA A 908 5.55 -46.74 -3.97
C ALA A 908 5.69 -46.15 -5.39
N PHE A 909 5.41 -44.87 -5.55
CA PHE A 909 5.32 -44.16 -6.83
C PHE A 909 6.16 -42.86 -6.83
N PRO A 910 7.50 -42.94 -6.71
CA PRO A 910 8.36 -41.75 -6.61
C PRO A 910 8.27 -40.82 -7.83
N ASN A 911 7.97 -41.39 -9.00
CA ASN A 911 7.83 -40.66 -10.27
C ASN A 911 6.34 -40.40 -10.63
N ALA A 912 5.43 -40.38 -9.66
CA ALA A 912 4.02 -40.08 -9.95
C ALA A 912 3.84 -38.63 -10.48
N LYS A 913 3.06 -38.48 -11.56
CA LYS A 913 2.69 -37.17 -12.14
C LYS A 913 1.20 -37.07 -12.45
N VAL A 914 0.70 -35.84 -12.54
CA VAL A 914 -0.65 -35.56 -13.02
C VAL A 914 -0.80 -36.09 -14.45
N SER A 915 -1.87 -36.84 -14.70
CA SER A 915 -2.13 -37.43 -16.01
C SER A 915 -2.96 -36.50 -16.89
N SER A 916 -2.69 -36.50 -18.20
CA SER A 916 -3.53 -35.85 -19.21
C SER A 916 -4.50 -36.82 -19.90
N ILE A 917 -4.56 -38.09 -19.45
CA ILE A 917 -5.47 -39.11 -19.97
C ILE A 917 -6.93 -38.66 -19.74
N GLU A 918 -7.83 -39.02 -20.65
CA GLU A 918 -9.26 -38.64 -20.61
C GLU A 918 -9.50 -37.13 -20.45
N GLY A 919 -8.58 -36.31 -20.98
CA GLY A 919 -8.68 -34.85 -20.95
C GLY A 919 -8.61 -34.25 -19.54
N MET A 920 -8.02 -34.94 -18.56
CA MET A 920 -7.81 -34.38 -17.23
C MET A 920 -6.87 -33.17 -17.31
N SER A 921 -7.25 -32.10 -16.62
CA SER A 921 -6.60 -30.79 -16.68
C SER A 921 -6.66 -30.05 -15.34
N GLY A 922 -6.07 -28.85 -15.29
CA GLY A 922 -6.23 -27.94 -14.15
C GLY A 922 -7.68 -27.54 -13.88
N GLU A 923 -8.56 -27.55 -14.90
CA GLU A 923 -9.99 -27.24 -14.70
C GLU A 923 -10.68 -28.30 -13.85
N ASP A 924 -10.34 -29.59 -13.96
CA ASP A 924 -10.90 -30.63 -13.09
C ASP A 924 -10.63 -30.34 -11.61
N MET A 925 -9.51 -29.68 -11.32
CA MET A 925 -9.03 -29.38 -9.97
C MET A 925 -9.47 -28.01 -9.43
N GLU A 926 -10.20 -27.21 -10.21
CA GLU A 926 -10.80 -25.96 -9.74
C GLU A 926 -11.60 -26.16 -8.43
N LEU A 927 -11.44 -25.21 -7.51
CA LEU A 927 -12.01 -25.29 -6.17
C LEU A 927 -13.53 -24.99 -6.20
N ARG A 928 -14.35 -25.91 -5.68
CA ARG A 928 -15.78 -25.69 -5.39
C ARG A 928 -16.07 -26.10 -3.94
N ALA A 929 -16.73 -25.22 -3.17
CA ALA A 929 -16.97 -25.41 -1.75
C ALA A 929 -18.47 -25.35 -1.40
N TYR A 930 -19.09 -26.50 -1.22
CA TYR A 930 -20.48 -26.68 -0.80
C TYR A 930 -20.54 -27.03 0.68
N PHE A 931 -20.10 -26.10 1.54
CA PHE A 931 -19.52 -26.37 2.87
C PHE A 931 -18.17 -27.10 2.78
N LEU A 932 -18.17 -28.33 2.24
CA LEU A 932 -16.96 -29.08 1.94
C LEU A 932 -16.39 -28.71 0.56
N LEU A 933 -15.06 -28.69 0.48
CA LEU A 933 -14.30 -28.51 -0.75
C LEU A 933 -14.38 -29.78 -1.61
N THR A 934 -14.49 -29.63 -2.93
CA THR A 934 -14.42 -30.70 -3.93
C THR A 934 -13.78 -30.18 -5.22
N PRO A 935 -13.03 -31.01 -5.98
CA PRO A 935 -12.63 -30.70 -7.35
C PRO A 935 -13.84 -30.52 -8.28
N LYS A 936 -13.84 -29.47 -9.12
CA LYS A 936 -14.90 -29.18 -10.12
C LYS A 936 -15.19 -30.38 -11.03
N GLY A 937 -14.16 -31.14 -11.43
CA GLY A 937 -14.29 -32.35 -12.26
C GLY A 937 -14.60 -33.64 -11.49
N GLY A 938 -14.58 -33.62 -10.16
CA GLY A 938 -14.89 -34.78 -9.32
C GLY A 938 -13.91 -35.96 -9.40
N ARG A 939 -12.76 -35.79 -10.08
CA ARG A 939 -11.74 -36.82 -10.33
C ARG A 939 -10.34 -36.22 -10.20
N CYS A 940 -9.33 -37.05 -9.93
CA CYS A 940 -7.92 -36.65 -10.05
C CYS A 940 -7.10 -37.81 -10.60
N LEU A 941 -6.67 -37.71 -11.86
CA LEU A 941 -5.95 -38.80 -12.53
C LEU A 941 -4.44 -38.64 -12.35
N ILE A 942 -3.80 -39.65 -11.77
CA ILE A 942 -2.35 -39.72 -11.57
C ILE A 942 -1.81 -40.92 -12.35
N GLN A 943 -0.70 -40.73 -13.05
CA GLN A 943 0.03 -41.76 -13.78
C GLN A 943 1.46 -41.87 -13.29
N LEU A 944 2.13 -42.95 -13.69
CA LEU A 944 3.57 -43.12 -13.54
C LEU A 944 4.30 -42.57 -14.79
N GLU A 945 5.59 -42.29 -14.65
CA GLU A 945 6.51 -42.03 -15.78
C GLU A 945 7.18 -43.31 -16.28
#